data_AF-A0A948CLG2-F1
#
_entry.id   AF-A0A948CLG2-F1
#
_cell.length_a   1.000
_cell.length_b   1.000
_cell.length_c   1.000
_cell.angle_alpha   90.00
_cell.angle_beta   90.00
_cell.angle_gamma   90.00
#
_symmetry.space_group_name_H-M   'P 1'
#
loop_
_entity.id
_entity.type
_entity.pdbx_description
1 polymer ?
#
loop_
_entity_poly.entity_id
_entity_poly.type
_entity_poly.pdbx_seq_one_letter_code
_entity_poly.pdbx_strand_id
1 'polypeptide(L)'
;MASYGNQLGFTTVWTTDNSASTAGTAEIVAIDPASGRLFSVGGGGVDVMAGDTGAILFGIDTSAFGNATSVAVKNGVVAIAVAAADKTDPGTVRFYDTNGNFLRSATVGANPDMVTFTPDGTRVLIANEGEPSDNFVADPIGSIAIVTVATGAVTIAGFEAFESQQAALKAEGLRIYGQNASFMQDLEPEYIAVSSDGTRAYVTLQENNAIAVVDLTTNSVVDILPLGFKDHSVAGNGIDASDRDGINIVNVPVYGMYQPDAIAAYDVGSTTYLVMANEGDAREWGDFVEETRIKDMVLDPTAFPNAAALQTDEGIGRLNATNKLGDTDSDGDFDEIYVLGGRSFTIRDTAGNIVFDSGDQIEQIIAERFPELWVEDRSDSKGPEPEGLVVGQVGNATMLFLALERTDAIMVWNITDPNAPSFVDMIRVAGTDAPEGLAFISASDSATGNPMLAIAYEDSGNTVYYEIKDPTNLGNGGVTFTVTNAGGELVNGGSGNDVITGGGGNDTIFGGAGADTIEGGEGADRLDIADNTGNGNALQGNRGADTVAGGAGNDELRGGKGFDQLTGGAGNDTLFGGQGGDTLTGGNGADAFVIDAQSGADVITDFTAGSDVIQLTVTVAIADLVASATDNADGNAIITVSAGNTITLQGIAAADVTAEFFALV
;
A
#
# COMPACT_ATOMS: atom_id res chain seq x y z
N MET A 1 -12.93 -6.44 -13.58
CA MET A 1 -12.61 -6.08 -12.18
C MET A 1 -11.82 -7.24 -11.64
N ALA A 2 -10.61 -6.98 -11.16
CA ALA A 2 -9.90 -7.92 -10.32
C ALA A 2 -9.85 -7.24 -8.95
N SER A 3 -10.61 -7.77 -7.98
CA SER A 3 -10.14 -7.75 -6.59
C SER A 3 -9.05 -8.79 -6.58
N TYR A 4 -7.89 -8.41 -6.08
CA TYR A 4 -6.72 -9.27 -6.20
C TYR A 4 -6.39 -10.03 -4.90
N GLY A 5 -7.15 -9.77 -3.83
CA GLY A 5 -7.09 -10.46 -2.55
C GLY A 5 -8.34 -11.24 -2.21
N ASN A 6 -9.55 -10.95 -2.68
CA ASN A 6 -10.78 -11.70 -2.35
C ASN A 6 -11.06 -11.98 -0.84
N GLN A 7 -10.30 -11.40 0.11
CA GLN A 7 -10.62 -11.39 1.55
C GLN A 7 -11.73 -10.38 1.87
N LEU A 8 -12.02 -9.45 0.95
CA LEU A 8 -13.15 -8.52 1.01
C LEU A 8 -13.85 -8.49 -0.34
N GLY A 9 -15.18 -8.63 -0.35
CA GLY A 9 -15.97 -8.60 -1.58
C GLY A 9 -16.26 -7.18 -2.02
N PHE A 10 -15.44 -6.60 -2.90
CA PHE A 10 -15.70 -5.25 -3.44
C PHE A 10 -16.69 -5.30 -4.61
N THR A 11 -17.72 -4.47 -4.56
CA THR A 11 -18.66 -4.27 -5.67
C THR A 11 -18.75 -2.79 -6.00
N THR A 12 -18.28 -2.38 -7.18
CA THR A 12 -18.54 -1.03 -7.68
C THR A 12 -20.04 -0.86 -7.87
N VAL A 13 -20.61 0.12 -7.16
CA VAL A 13 -22.02 0.48 -7.27
C VAL A 13 -22.21 1.40 -8.48
N TRP A 14 -21.34 2.40 -8.62
CA TRP A 14 -21.32 3.32 -9.74
C TRP A 14 -19.96 4.00 -9.87
N THR A 15 -19.72 4.54 -11.06
CA THR A 15 -18.60 5.42 -11.41
C THR A 15 -19.19 6.66 -12.08
N THR A 16 -18.72 7.84 -11.68
CA THR A 16 -19.12 9.12 -12.24
C THR A 16 -17.91 9.83 -12.82
N ASP A 17 -18.07 10.41 -14.01
CA ASP A 17 -17.10 11.29 -14.65
C ASP A 17 -17.44 12.75 -14.30
N ASN A 18 -16.50 13.41 -13.61
CA ASN A 18 -16.59 14.78 -13.11
C ASN A 18 -15.92 15.80 -14.06
N SER A 19 -15.28 15.36 -15.14
CA SER A 19 -14.46 16.23 -16.00
C SER A 19 -15.25 17.33 -16.73
N ALA A 20 -16.55 17.12 -16.93
CA ALA A 20 -17.45 18.04 -17.64
C ALA A 20 -18.43 18.79 -16.72
N SER A 21 -18.29 18.66 -15.40
CA SER A 21 -19.19 19.25 -14.40
C SER A 21 -18.57 20.44 -13.67
N THR A 22 -19.08 20.81 -12.49
CA THR A 22 -18.67 22.04 -11.80
C THR A 22 -17.31 21.89 -11.14
N ALA A 23 -17.01 20.72 -10.56
CA ALA A 23 -15.69 20.44 -10.02
C ALA A 23 -14.62 20.47 -11.11
N GLY A 24 -14.93 19.89 -12.29
CA GLY A 24 -14.02 19.83 -13.44
C GLY A 24 -12.95 18.74 -13.34
N THR A 25 -12.72 18.23 -12.14
CA THR A 25 -11.93 17.05 -11.77
C THR A 25 -12.55 16.42 -10.50
N ALA A 26 -11.89 15.43 -9.90
CA ALA A 26 -12.24 14.85 -8.61
C ALA A 26 -10.97 14.65 -7.76
N GLU A 27 -10.74 15.54 -6.80
CA GLU A 27 -9.57 15.55 -5.90
C GLU A 27 -9.97 14.92 -4.53
N ILE A 28 -10.88 15.58 -3.81
CA ILE A 28 -11.39 15.11 -2.50
C ILE A 28 -12.87 14.73 -2.56
N VAL A 29 -13.21 13.65 -1.85
CA VAL A 29 -14.59 13.18 -1.71
C VAL A 29 -15.06 13.21 -0.26
N ALA A 30 -16.31 13.62 -0.05
CA ALA A 30 -16.99 13.58 1.24
C ALA A 30 -18.43 13.06 1.09
N ILE A 31 -18.98 12.50 2.16
CA ILE A 31 -20.32 11.90 2.12
C ILE A 31 -21.13 12.23 3.37
N ASP A 32 -22.42 12.55 3.17
CA ASP A 32 -23.40 12.68 4.23
C ASP A 32 -24.45 11.57 4.09
N PRO A 33 -24.30 10.46 4.83
CA PRO A 33 -25.22 9.33 4.75
C PRO A 33 -26.67 9.73 5.09
N ALA A 34 -26.86 10.71 5.97
CA ALA A 34 -28.17 11.18 6.40
C ALA A 34 -28.99 11.81 5.26
N SER A 35 -28.35 12.58 4.38
CA SER A 35 -29.02 13.13 3.18
C SER A 35 -28.91 12.22 1.95
N GLY A 36 -28.07 11.18 2.01
CA GLY A 36 -27.79 10.30 0.88
C GLY A 36 -27.01 11.01 -0.24
N ARG A 37 -26.15 11.97 0.14
CA ARG A 37 -25.39 12.80 -0.82
C ARG A 37 -23.90 12.61 -0.66
N LEU A 38 -23.25 12.63 -1.81
CA LEU A 38 -21.80 12.58 -1.93
C LEU A 38 -21.33 13.88 -2.62
N PHE A 39 -20.20 14.38 -2.18
CA PHE A 39 -19.60 15.65 -2.58
C PHE A 39 -18.23 15.32 -3.14
N SER A 40 -17.96 15.69 -4.39
CA SER A 40 -16.63 15.58 -5.00
C SER A 40 -16.17 16.99 -5.35
N VAL A 41 -14.98 17.37 -4.88
CA VAL A 41 -14.40 18.69 -5.12
C VAL A 41 -13.35 18.59 -6.23
N GLY A 42 -13.19 19.71 -6.92
CA GLY A 42 -12.02 20.03 -7.72
C GLY A 42 -11.89 21.55 -7.81
N GLY A 43 -10.85 22.05 -8.49
CA GLY A 43 -10.57 23.49 -8.55
C GLY A 43 -11.77 24.41 -8.91
N GLY A 44 -12.73 23.95 -9.72
CA GLY A 44 -13.91 24.73 -10.12
C GLY A 44 -15.04 24.82 -9.07
N GLY A 45 -15.05 23.95 -8.07
CA GLY A 45 -16.10 23.87 -7.04
C GLY A 45 -16.43 22.43 -6.65
N VAL A 46 -17.66 22.19 -6.23
CA VAL A 46 -18.09 20.87 -5.72
C VAL A 46 -19.26 20.33 -6.54
N ASP A 47 -19.14 19.10 -7.04
CA ASP A 47 -20.26 18.34 -7.57
C ASP A 47 -21.01 17.63 -6.45
N VAL A 48 -22.32 17.86 -6.35
CA VAL A 48 -23.19 17.18 -5.41
C VAL A 48 -23.92 16.05 -6.12
N MET A 49 -23.61 14.82 -5.74
CA MET A 49 -24.10 13.59 -6.35
C MET A 49 -25.10 12.87 -5.45
N ALA A 50 -26.01 12.13 -6.07
CA ALA A 50 -26.85 11.16 -5.39
C ALA A 50 -26.02 9.93 -4.99
N GLY A 51 -25.95 9.61 -3.70
CA GLY A 51 -25.08 8.54 -3.20
C GLY A 51 -25.47 7.13 -3.67
N ASP A 52 -26.71 6.92 -4.09
CA ASP A 52 -27.21 5.62 -4.56
C ASP A 52 -26.94 5.35 -6.06
N THR A 53 -26.78 6.42 -6.85
CA THR A 53 -26.74 6.33 -8.33
C THR A 53 -25.54 7.02 -8.95
N GLY A 54 -24.79 7.83 -8.21
CA GLY A 54 -23.68 8.64 -8.71
C GLY A 54 -24.12 9.82 -9.57
N ALA A 55 -25.43 10.00 -9.79
CA ALA A 55 -25.93 11.07 -10.64
C ALA A 55 -25.61 12.45 -10.04
N ILE A 56 -24.91 13.29 -10.81
CA ILE A 56 -24.68 14.69 -10.44
C ILE A 56 -26.03 15.42 -10.41
N LEU A 57 -26.41 15.90 -9.23
CA LEU A 57 -27.67 16.57 -8.98
C LEU A 57 -27.57 18.07 -9.31
N PHE A 58 -26.47 18.69 -8.88
CA PHE A 58 -26.10 20.09 -9.11
C PHE A 58 -24.64 20.31 -8.67
N GLY A 59 -24.08 21.47 -9.03
CA GLY A 59 -22.77 21.92 -8.55
C GLY A 59 -22.85 23.14 -7.64
N ILE A 60 -21.89 23.27 -6.73
CA ILE A 60 -21.61 24.46 -5.93
C ILE A 60 -20.38 25.14 -6.53
N ASP A 61 -20.61 26.23 -7.26
CA ASP A 61 -19.57 27.00 -7.93
C ASP A 61 -18.84 27.94 -6.95
N THR A 62 -17.52 27.82 -6.88
CA THR A 62 -16.64 28.66 -6.03
C THR A 62 -15.80 29.66 -6.82
N SER A 63 -15.83 29.63 -8.15
CA SER A 63 -14.93 30.41 -9.03
C SER A 63 -14.96 31.92 -8.81
N ALA A 64 -16.06 32.45 -8.28
CA ALA A 64 -16.18 33.87 -7.91
C ALA A 64 -15.38 34.25 -6.64
N PHE A 65 -14.87 33.27 -5.91
CA PHE A 65 -14.14 33.39 -4.65
C PHE A 65 -12.72 32.83 -4.75
N GLY A 66 -12.51 31.87 -5.65
CA GLY A 66 -11.23 31.24 -5.96
C GLY A 66 -11.39 29.73 -6.13
N ASN A 67 -10.29 28.98 -6.01
CA ASN A 67 -10.28 27.54 -6.27
C ASN A 67 -10.73 26.77 -5.04
N ALA A 68 -11.66 25.82 -5.21
CA ALA A 68 -11.96 24.88 -4.13
C ALA A 68 -10.87 23.82 -4.08
N THR A 69 -10.39 23.51 -2.89
CA THR A 69 -9.26 22.59 -2.64
C THR A 69 -9.72 21.36 -1.87
N SER A 70 -10.62 21.55 -0.90
CA SER A 70 -11.12 20.44 -0.08
C SER A 70 -12.58 20.62 0.32
N VAL A 71 -13.26 19.49 0.56
CA VAL A 71 -14.64 19.43 1.02
C VAL A 71 -14.80 18.46 2.17
N ALA A 72 -15.56 18.85 3.19
CA ALA A 72 -15.98 17.97 4.26
C ALA A 72 -17.45 18.19 4.59
N VAL A 73 -18.09 17.17 5.17
CA VAL A 73 -19.50 17.26 5.58
C VAL A 73 -19.73 16.58 6.92
N LYS A 74 -20.45 17.25 7.82
CA LYS A 74 -20.85 16.71 9.12
C LYS A 74 -22.16 17.34 9.57
N ASN A 75 -23.06 16.53 10.13
CA ASN A 75 -24.33 16.99 10.70
C ASN A 75 -25.17 17.86 9.72
N GLY A 76 -25.16 17.50 8.43
CA GLY A 76 -25.88 18.23 7.38
C GLY A 76 -25.29 19.59 6.99
N VAL A 77 -24.06 19.90 7.44
CA VAL A 77 -23.32 21.09 7.04
C VAL A 77 -22.12 20.68 6.20
N VAL A 78 -22.02 21.25 5.00
CA VAL A 78 -20.90 21.10 4.08
C VAL A 78 -19.96 22.28 4.29
N ALA A 79 -18.67 22.02 4.47
CA ALA A 79 -17.60 23.01 4.52
C ALA A 79 -16.69 22.82 3.32
N ILE A 80 -16.36 23.91 2.63
CA ILE A 80 -15.49 23.92 1.45
C ILE A 80 -14.34 24.89 1.74
N ALA A 81 -13.10 24.40 1.69
CA ALA A 81 -11.90 25.24 1.66
C ALA A 81 -11.77 25.86 0.26
N VAL A 82 -11.52 27.16 0.21
CA VAL A 82 -11.42 27.90 -1.04
C VAL A 82 -10.21 28.82 -0.98
N ALA A 83 -9.17 28.46 -1.73
CA ALA A 83 -7.98 29.28 -1.95
C ALA A 83 -8.34 30.54 -2.74
N ALA A 84 -7.70 31.66 -2.40
CA ALA A 84 -7.91 32.90 -3.13
C ALA A 84 -7.31 32.80 -4.55
N ALA A 85 -7.70 33.70 -5.44
CA ALA A 85 -7.18 33.72 -6.81
C ALA A 85 -5.65 33.96 -6.88
N ASP A 86 -5.11 34.68 -5.89
CA ASP A 86 -3.69 34.71 -5.59
C ASP A 86 -3.48 33.84 -4.34
N LYS A 87 -2.69 32.76 -4.46
CA LYS A 87 -2.51 31.80 -3.35
C LYS A 87 -1.92 32.43 -2.09
N THR A 88 -1.21 33.56 -2.25
CA THR A 88 -0.63 34.29 -1.12
C THR A 88 -1.64 35.16 -0.35
N ASP A 89 -2.82 35.39 -0.92
CA ASP A 89 -3.90 36.12 -0.24
C ASP A 89 -4.68 35.19 0.70
N PRO A 90 -5.27 35.72 1.79
CA PRO A 90 -6.15 34.95 2.66
C PRO A 90 -7.34 34.33 1.91
N GLY A 91 -7.50 33.02 2.04
CA GLY A 91 -8.62 32.26 1.49
C GLY A 91 -9.87 32.29 2.39
N THR A 92 -10.83 31.42 2.08
CA THR A 92 -12.06 31.28 2.86
C THR A 92 -12.45 29.84 3.10
N VAL A 93 -13.12 29.59 4.23
CA VAL A 93 -14.00 28.43 4.36
C VAL A 93 -15.44 28.85 4.12
N ARG A 94 -16.17 28.08 3.33
CA ARG A 94 -17.56 28.37 2.95
C ARG A 94 -18.47 27.23 3.38
N PHE A 95 -19.57 27.59 4.04
CA PHE A 95 -20.52 26.64 4.60
C PHE A 95 -21.82 26.63 3.81
N TYR A 96 -22.28 25.43 3.49
CA TYR A 96 -23.54 25.16 2.79
C TYR A 96 -24.34 24.11 3.57
N ASP A 97 -25.65 24.05 3.36
CA ASP A 97 -26.38 22.84 3.69
C ASP A 97 -26.16 21.77 2.61
N THR A 98 -26.61 20.55 2.85
CA THR A 98 -26.48 19.45 1.88
C THR A 98 -27.24 19.70 0.58
N ASN A 99 -28.12 20.69 0.51
CA ASN A 99 -28.83 21.15 -0.69
C ASN A 99 -28.10 22.24 -1.49
N GLY A 100 -26.86 22.58 -1.10
CA GLY A 100 -26.09 23.65 -1.75
C GLY A 100 -26.60 25.05 -1.41
N ASN A 101 -27.47 25.21 -0.41
CA ASN A 101 -27.84 26.54 0.05
C ASN A 101 -26.72 27.11 0.91
N PHE A 102 -26.20 28.26 0.51
CA PHE A 102 -25.18 28.97 1.28
C PHE A 102 -25.69 29.35 2.67
N LEU A 103 -24.86 29.05 3.68
CA LEU A 103 -25.14 29.35 5.08
C LEU A 103 -24.32 30.56 5.55
N ARG A 104 -23.00 30.50 5.37
CA ARG A 104 -22.04 31.53 5.81
C ARG A 104 -20.64 31.24 5.24
N SER A 105 -19.72 32.15 5.45
CA SER A 105 -18.29 31.95 5.19
C SER A 105 -17.45 32.62 6.27
N ALA A 106 -16.17 32.24 6.35
CA ALA A 106 -15.18 32.89 7.18
C ALA A 106 -13.85 33.00 6.42
N THR A 107 -13.12 34.11 6.62
CA THR A 107 -11.76 34.27 6.10
C THR A 107 -10.79 33.50 6.98
N VAL A 108 -9.89 32.75 6.35
CA VAL A 108 -8.88 31.90 7.00
C VAL A 108 -7.48 32.33 6.56
N GLY A 109 -6.47 31.46 6.67
CA GLY A 109 -5.10 31.73 6.20
C GLY A 109 -4.99 31.73 4.68
N ALA A 110 -3.77 31.94 4.18
CA ALA A 110 -3.44 31.84 2.76
C ALA A 110 -3.32 30.37 2.35
N ASN A 111 -3.69 30.06 1.10
CA ASN A 111 -3.77 28.69 0.57
C ASN A 111 -4.42 27.67 1.53
N PRO A 112 -5.70 27.85 1.91
CA PRO A 112 -6.43 26.82 2.66
C PRO A 112 -6.57 25.57 1.79
N ASP A 113 -5.95 24.49 2.24
CA ASP A 113 -5.82 23.29 1.44
C ASP A 113 -6.80 22.22 1.93
N MET A 114 -6.55 21.61 3.09
CA MET A 114 -7.45 20.62 3.68
C MET A 114 -8.51 21.20 4.62
N VAL A 115 -9.72 20.60 4.62
CA VAL A 115 -10.80 20.89 5.59
C VAL A 115 -11.34 19.64 6.27
N THR A 116 -11.53 19.70 7.60
CA THR A 116 -12.18 18.61 8.34
C THR A 116 -13.00 19.09 9.55
N PHE A 117 -13.94 18.29 10.02
CA PHE A 117 -14.76 18.60 11.20
C PHE A 117 -14.22 17.94 12.46
N THR A 118 -14.45 18.58 13.60
CA THR A 118 -14.39 17.87 14.88
C THR A 118 -15.46 16.76 14.93
N PRO A 119 -15.27 15.66 15.70
CA PRO A 119 -16.22 14.55 15.75
C PRO A 119 -17.66 14.96 16.09
N ASP A 120 -17.82 15.98 16.94
CA ASP A 120 -19.12 16.54 17.33
C ASP A 120 -19.74 17.50 16.28
N GLY A 121 -18.99 17.84 15.23
CA GLY A 121 -19.38 18.75 14.15
C GLY A 121 -19.54 20.20 14.57
N THR A 122 -19.05 20.60 15.75
CA THR A 122 -19.21 21.99 16.24
C THR A 122 -18.16 22.93 15.68
N ARG A 123 -17.02 22.39 15.24
CA ARG A 123 -15.90 23.13 14.65
C ARG A 123 -15.44 22.49 13.35
N VAL A 124 -14.85 23.32 12.50
CA VAL A 124 -14.10 22.94 11.31
C VAL A 124 -12.67 23.41 11.48
N LEU A 125 -11.73 22.55 11.10
CA LEU A 125 -10.31 22.82 11.06
C LEU A 125 -9.89 22.95 9.59
N ILE A 126 -9.01 23.88 9.31
CA ILE A 126 -8.46 24.14 7.98
C ILE A 126 -6.95 24.25 8.11
N ALA A 127 -6.23 23.46 7.33
CA ALA A 127 -4.80 23.62 7.13
C ALA A 127 -4.60 24.72 6.09
N ASN A 128 -3.83 25.74 6.44
CA ASN A 128 -3.50 26.83 5.53
C ASN A 128 -2.01 26.72 5.33
N GLU A 129 -1.57 26.27 4.16
CA GLU A 129 -0.17 26.01 3.87
C GLU A 129 0.63 27.29 4.01
N GLY A 130 0.11 28.40 3.48
CA GLY A 130 0.84 29.66 3.47
C GLY A 130 1.95 29.72 2.43
N GLU A 131 1.81 29.00 1.31
CA GLU A 131 2.78 28.96 0.23
C GLU A 131 3.24 30.36 -0.27
N PRO A 132 4.53 30.52 -0.62
CA PRO A 132 5.05 31.75 -1.20
C PRO A 132 4.61 31.95 -2.66
N SER A 133 4.62 33.20 -3.09
CA SER A 133 4.59 33.55 -4.52
C SER A 133 5.82 33.01 -5.26
N ASP A 134 5.71 32.70 -6.55
CA ASP A 134 6.79 32.15 -7.39
C ASP A 134 8.11 32.95 -7.39
N ASN A 135 8.06 34.23 -6.98
CA ASN A 135 9.21 35.12 -6.89
C ASN A 135 9.67 35.40 -5.44
N PHE A 136 9.06 34.73 -4.46
CA PHE A 136 9.38 34.79 -3.03
C PHE A 136 9.24 36.19 -2.41
N VAL A 137 8.47 37.09 -3.01
CA VAL A 137 8.25 38.44 -2.47
C VAL A 137 7.10 38.47 -1.47
N ALA A 138 6.01 37.77 -1.79
CA ALA A 138 4.93 37.49 -0.86
C ALA A 138 5.10 36.06 -0.35
N ASP A 139 5.11 35.91 0.97
CA ASP A 139 5.39 34.66 1.68
C ASP A 139 4.57 34.70 2.97
N PRO A 140 3.30 34.24 2.93
CA PRO A 140 2.44 34.23 4.11
C PRO A 140 2.92 33.23 5.17
N ILE A 141 2.30 33.28 6.35
CA ILE A 141 2.60 32.32 7.42
C ILE A 141 1.61 31.16 7.32
N GLY A 142 2.12 29.94 7.25
CA GLY A 142 1.31 28.72 7.40
C GLY A 142 0.68 28.63 8.78
N SER A 143 -0.55 28.12 8.84
CA SER A 143 -1.32 28.11 10.09
C SER A 143 -2.51 27.14 10.07
N ILE A 144 -3.08 26.87 11.25
CA ILE A 144 -4.29 26.05 11.39
C ILE A 144 -5.45 26.95 11.82
N ALA A 145 -6.48 27.06 10.98
CA ALA A 145 -7.69 27.81 11.30
C ALA A 145 -8.73 26.91 11.96
N ILE A 146 -9.26 27.34 13.11
CA ILE A 146 -10.29 26.63 13.87
C ILE A 146 -11.55 27.49 13.86
N VAL A 147 -12.57 27.03 13.14
CA VAL A 147 -13.79 27.79 12.85
C VAL A 147 -14.98 27.18 13.56
N THR A 148 -15.67 27.97 14.38
CA THR A 148 -16.92 27.55 15.02
C THR A 148 -18.06 27.55 14.00
N VAL A 149 -18.59 26.36 13.67
CA VAL A 149 -19.57 26.16 12.59
C VAL A 149 -20.81 27.04 12.74
N ALA A 150 -21.34 27.14 13.96
CA ALA A 150 -22.58 27.87 14.22
C ALA A 150 -22.47 29.39 13.99
N THR A 151 -21.27 29.96 14.18
CA THR A 151 -21.06 31.42 14.20
C THR A 151 -20.16 31.92 13.08
N GLY A 152 -19.29 31.07 12.53
CA GLY A 152 -18.19 31.47 11.65
C GLY A 152 -17.03 32.16 12.40
N ALA A 153 -16.98 32.08 13.74
CA ALA A 153 -15.87 32.65 14.51
C ALA A 153 -14.59 31.84 14.28
N VAL A 154 -13.50 32.54 13.96
CA VAL A 154 -12.20 31.95 13.61
C VAL A 154 -11.19 32.17 14.72
N THR A 155 -10.43 31.13 15.04
CA THR A 155 -9.18 31.20 15.80
C THR A 155 -8.06 30.70 14.89
N ILE A 156 -6.97 31.44 14.76
CA ILE A 156 -5.78 31.00 14.03
C ILE A 156 -4.76 30.49 15.05
N ALA A 157 -4.38 29.22 14.92
CA ALA A 157 -3.31 28.61 15.68
C ALA A 157 -2.03 28.65 14.83
N GLY A 158 -1.04 29.42 15.29
CA GLY A 158 0.26 29.58 14.65
C GLY A 158 1.40 28.93 15.41
N PHE A 159 2.61 29.12 14.90
CA PHE A 159 3.85 28.47 15.35
C PHE A 159 4.80 29.39 16.13
N GLU A 160 4.35 30.58 16.54
CA GLU A 160 5.18 31.62 17.16
C GLU A 160 5.94 31.11 18.41
N ALA A 161 5.34 30.16 19.15
CA ALA A 161 5.93 29.62 20.37
C ALA A 161 7.15 28.72 20.14
N PHE A 162 7.41 28.29 18.89
CA PHE A 162 8.43 27.30 18.56
C PHE A 162 9.68 27.88 17.91
N GLU A 163 9.72 29.18 17.60
CA GLU A 163 10.87 29.83 16.95
C GLU A 163 12.18 29.59 17.73
N SER A 164 12.12 29.67 19.07
CA SER A 164 13.30 29.40 19.93
C SER A 164 13.77 27.93 19.94
N GLN A 165 12.94 27.01 19.44
CA GLN A 165 13.19 25.56 19.41
C GLN A 165 13.68 25.08 18.04
N GLN A 166 13.71 25.94 17.02
CA GLN A 166 14.07 25.59 15.65
C GLN A 166 15.35 24.73 15.56
N ALA A 167 16.42 25.11 16.27
CA ALA A 167 17.68 24.36 16.23
C ALA A 167 17.55 22.93 16.79
N ALA A 168 16.74 22.73 17.83
CA ALA A 168 16.50 21.40 18.41
C ALA A 168 15.63 20.56 17.47
N LEU A 169 14.56 21.15 16.93
CA LEU A 169 13.67 20.48 15.98
C LEU A 169 14.41 20.06 14.70
N LYS A 170 15.30 20.90 14.17
CA LYS A 170 16.15 20.56 13.02
C LYS A 170 17.08 19.39 13.31
N ALA A 171 17.61 19.30 14.53
CA ALA A 171 18.47 18.18 14.93
C ALA A 171 17.69 16.85 15.05
N GLU A 172 16.37 16.91 15.15
CA GLU A 172 15.47 15.76 15.20
C GLU A 172 14.86 15.43 13.82
N GLY A 173 15.21 16.19 12.77
CA GLY A 173 14.79 15.92 11.39
C GLY A 173 13.78 16.89 10.80
N LEU A 174 13.43 17.99 11.50
CA LEU A 174 12.58 19.05 10.92
C LEU A 174 13.33 19.75 9.78
N ARG A 175 12.68 19.88 8.63
CA ARG A 175 13.22 20.61 7.49
C ARG A 175 12.74 22.07 7.52
N ILE A 176 13.69 23.00 7.43
CA ILE A 176 13.47 24.46 7.30
C ILE A 176 14.51 24.98 6.32
N TYR A 177 14.08 25.36 5.12
CA TYR A 177 14.94 25.56 3.95
C TYR A 177 14.36 26.48 2.85
N GLY A 178 13.22 27.13 3.12
CA GLY A 178 12.57 28.08 2.24
C GLY A 178 13.42 29.31 1.93
N GLN A 179 13.24 29.86 0.72
CA GLN A 179 14.04 30.98 0.24
C GLN A 179 13.61 32.30 0.89
N ASN A 180 14.49 32.88 1.72
CA ASN A 180 14.23 34.11 2.48
C ASN A 180 13.04 34.02 3.46
N ALA A 181 12.62 32.81 3.82
CA ALA A 181 11.53 32.56 4.75
C ALA A 181 11.99 32.71 6.21
N SER A 182 11.09 33.21 7.07
CA SER A 182 11.21 33.02 8.51
C SER A 182 10.81 31.61 8.90
N PHE A 183 11.13 31.20 10.14
CA PHE A 183 10.73 29.89 10.65
C PHE A 183 9.24 29.59 10.47
N MET A 184 8.35 30.57 10.66
CA MET A 184 6.91 30.36 10.56
C MET A 184 6.38 30.37 9.13
N GLN A 185 7.07 31.06 8.21
CA GLN A 185 6.73 31.06 6.79
C GLN A 185 7.12 29.74 6.12
N ASP A 186 8.17 29.09 6.64
CA ASP A 186 8.65 27.81 6.12
C ASP A 186 7.78 26.61 6.50
N LEU A 187 6.94 26.74 7.53
CA LEU A 187 6.07 25.68 8.03
C LEU A 187 4.75 25.68 7.25
N GLU A 188 4.48 24.62 6.51
CA GLU A 188 3.35 24.52 5.58
C GLU A 188 2.42 23.37 6.04
N PRO A 189 1.30 23.68 6.74
CA PRO A 189 0.29 22.69 7.11
C PRO A 189 -0.53 22.21 5.92
N GLU A 190 -0.77 20.90 5.87
CA GLU A 190 -1.40 20.26 4.70
C GLU A 190 -2.61 19.39 5.11
N TYR A 191 -2.45 18.19 5.68
CA TYR A 191 -3.57 17.34 6.12
C TYR A 191 -3.82 17.34 7.63
N ILE A 192 -5.09 17.13 8.04
CA ILE A 192 -5.52 17.14 9.44
C ILE A 192 -6.23 15.85 9.86
N ALA A 193 -5.71 15.18 10.88
CA ALA A 193 -6.42 14.15 11.63
C ALA A 193 -6.92 14.69 12.98
N VAL A 194 -8.15 14.35 13.37
CA VAL A 194 -8.73 14.74 14.66
C VAL A 194 -8.94 13.51 15.54
N SER A 195 -8.52 13.57 16.80
CA SER A 195 -8.76 12.49 17.76
C SER A 195 -10.26 12.23 17.94
N SER A 196 -10.63 10.98 18.20
CA SER A 196 -12.03 10.56 18.34
C SER A 196 -12.79 11.30 19.44
N ASP A 197 -12.08 11.70 20.51
CA ASP A 197 -12.61 12.48 21.61
C ASP A 197 -12.74 13.98 21.31
N GLY A 198 -12.23 14.43 20.16
CA GLY A 198 -12.29 15.81 19.69
C GLY A 198 -11.43 16.80 20.49
N THR A 199 -10.45 16.31 21.26
CA THR A 199 -9.58 17.15 22.10
C THR A 199 -8.24 17.50 21.44
N ARG A 200 -7.79 16.70 20.47
CA ARG A 200 -6.53 16.91 19.74
C ARG A 200 -6.75 16.87 18.24
N ALA A 201 -5.93 17.64 17.52
CA ALA A 201 -5.71 17.43 16.10
C ALA A 201 -4.21 17.29 15.82
N TYR A 202 -3.89 16.56 14.77
CA TYR A 202 -2.55 16.25 14.29
C TYR A 202 -2.51 16.69 12.84
N VAL A 203 -1.56 17.56 12.50
CA VAL A 203 -1.52 18.22 11.20
C VAL A 203 -0.19 17.93 10.54
N THR A 204 -0.19 17.37 9.34
CA THR A 204 1.05 17.13 8.59
C THR A 204 1.66 18.48 8.22
N LEU A 205 2.99 18.52 8.30
CA LEU A 205 3.84 19.58 7.76
C LEU A 205 4.76 18.86 6.76
N GLN A 206 4.20 18.53 5.60
CA GLN A 206 4.66 17.46 4.70
C GLN A 206 6.08 17.70 4.24
N GLU A 207 6.35 18.85 3.63
CA GLU A 207 7.69 19.27 3.18
C GLU A 207 8.63 19.54 4.36
N ASN A 208 8.10 19.86 5.54
CA ASN A 208 8.89 20.00 6.75
C ASN A 208 9.25 18.66 7.40
N ASN A 209 8.69 17.54 6.92
CA ASN A 209 8.85 16.19 7.46
C ASN A 209 8.50 16.12 8.97
N ALA A 210 7.35 16.70 9.34
CA ALA A 210 6.91 16.81 10.73
C ALA A 210 5.37 16.76 10.88
N ILE A 211 4.90 16.68 12.13
CA ILE A 211 3.49 16.82 12.51
C ILE A 211 3.35 17.93 13.54
N ALA A 212 2.41 18.86 13.36
CA ALA A 212 1.98 19.79 14.39
C ALA A 212 0.87 19.17 15.26
N VAL A 213 0.97 19.33 16.58
CA VAL A 213 -0.06 18.89 17.53
C VAL A 213 -0.87 20.08 18.02
N VAL A 214 -2.18 20.06 17.77
CA VAL A 214 -3.11 21.11 18.19
C VAL A 214 -3.92 20.65 19.39
N ASP A 215 -3.91 21.43 20.47
CA ASP A 215 -4.84 21.28 21.58
C ASP A 215 -6.13 22.03 21.27
N LEU A 216 -7.22 21.28 21.08
CA LEU A 216 -8.52 21.84 20.73
C LEU A 216 -9.30 22.35 21.94
N THR A 217 -8.79 22.21 23.16
CA THR A 217 -9.37 22.87 24.34
C THR A 217 -8.88 24.31 24.48
N THR A 218 -7.64 24.57 24.03
CA THR A 218 -7.03 25.91 24.02
C THR A 218 -7.02 26.56 22.63
N ASN A 219 -7.29 25.78 21.57
CA ASN A 219 -7.20 26.19 20.16
C ASN A 219 -5.80 26.71 19.79
N SER A 220 -4.75 25.97 20.16
CA SER A 220 -3.36 26.35 19.92
C SER A 220 -2.50 25.16 19.52
N VAL A 221 -1.48 25.39 18.69
CA VAL A 221 -0.39 24.43 18.49
C VAL A 221 0.39 24.31 19.79
N VAL A 222 0.61 23.08 20.25
CA VAL A 222 1.32 22.79 21.51
C VAL A 222 2.54 21.90 21.33
N ASP A 223 2.73 21.31 20.15
CA ASP A 223 3.94 20.56 19.81
C ASP A 223 4.22 20.58 18.30
N ILE A 224 5.49 20.36 17.94
CA ILE A 224 5.94 20.02 16.58
C ILE A 224 6.79 18.75 16.72
N LEU A 225 6.40 17.69 16.03
CA LEU A 225 7.01 16.37 16.10
C LEU A 225 7.72 16.06 14.78
N PRO A 226 9.05 16.22 14.70
CA PRO A 226 9.84 15.78 13.56
C PRO A 226 9.71 14.26 13.36
N LEU A 227 9.66 13.80 12.11
CA LEU A 227 9.41 12.39 11.81
C LEU A 227 10.68 11.53 11.72
N GLY A 228 11.85 12.17 11.70
CA GLY A 228 13.13 11.53 11.44
C GLY A 228 13.24 11.06 9.98
N PHE A 229 14.12 10.10 9.73
CA PHE A 229 14.38 9.58 8.39
C PHE A 229 14.42 8.05 8.39
N LYS A 230 13.97 7.44 7.30
CA LYS A 230 14.00 6.00 7.07
C LYS A 230 15.33 5.60 6.46
N ASP A 231 16.05 4.68 7.11
CA ASP A 231 17.31 4.16 6.57
C ASP A 231 17.03 3.00 5.60
N HIS A 232 17.23 3.23 4.31
CA HIS A 232 17.02 2.23 3.26
C HIS A 232 18.16 1.21 3.15
N SER A 233 19.24 1.36 3.93
CA SER A 233 20.33 0.37 3.96
C SER A 233 20.00 -0.84 4.85
N VAL A 234 18.93 -0.76 5.65
CA VAL A 234 18.51 -1.78 6.61
C VAL A 234 17.50 -2.76 5.96
N ALA A 235 17.69 -4.05 6.22
CA ALA A 235 16.81 -5.11 5.73
C ALA A 235 15.33 -4.82 6.04
N GLY A 236 14.46 -4.99 5.04
CA GLY A 236 13.03 -4.66 5.11
C GLY A 236 12.69 -3.21 4.71
N ASN A 237 13.70 -2.37 4.44
CA ASN A 237 13.52 -1.02 3.88
C ASN A 237 14.11 -0.94 2.46
N GLY A 238 14.00 -1.99 1.66
CA GLY A 238 14.36 -1.91 0.24
C GLY A 238 13.61 -0.79 -0.49
N ILE A 239 14.11 -0.43 -1.66
CA ILE A 239 13.43 0.46 -2.60
C ILE A 239 13.83 0.02 -4.01
N ASP A 240 12.91 0.10 -4.95
CA ASP A 240 13.27 0.10 -6.36
C ASP A 240 13.82 1.48 -6.76
N ALA A 241 15.13 1.51 -7.02
CA ALA A 241 15.86 2.75 -7.20
C ALA A 241 15.95 3.22 -8.66
N SER A 242 15.50 2.41 -9.63
CA SER A 242 15.69 2.75 -11.04
C SER A 242 14.65 2.14 -11.97
N ASP A 243 14.19 2.95 -12.92
CA ASP A 243 13.34 2.50 -14.03
C ASP A 243 14.14 1.90 -15.21
N ARG A 244 15.36 1.39 -14.98
CA ARG A 244 16.29 0.94 -16.04
C ARG A 244 16.79 -0.50 -15.91
N ASP A 245 16.51 -1.17 -14.81
CA ASP A 245 16.91 -2.55 -14.51
C ASP A 245 15.71 -3.50 -14.33
N GLY A 246 14.49 -2.99 -14.48
CA GLY A 246 13.26 -3.70 -14.14
C GLY A 246 13.11 -3.80 -12.62
N ILE A 247 12.03 -4.43 -12.15
CA ILE A 247 11.74 -4.58 -10.72
C ILE A 247 12.97 -5.06 -9.94
N ASN A 248 13.60 -4.15 -9.19
CA ASN A 248 14.83 -4.40 -8.45
C ASN A 248 14.81 -3.72 -7.08
N ILE A 249 14.00 -4.28 -6.18
CA ILE A 249 13.84 -3.77 -4.82
C ILE A 249 15.06 -4.18 -3.98
N VAL A 250 15.90 -3.20 -3.64
CA VAL A 250 17.17 -3.44 -2.94
C VAL A 250 17.42 -2.44 -1.82
N ASN A 251 18.23 -2.86 -0.84
CA ASN A 251 18.73 -1.94 0.17
C ASN A 251 19.85 -1.05 -0.39
N VAL A 252 19.73 0.26 -0.18
CA VAL A 252 20.64 1.27 -0.75
C VAL A 252 21.04 2.30 0.32
N PRO A 253 22.22 2.94 0.21
CA PRO A 253 22.74 3.84 1.24
C PRO A 253 22.12 5.24 1.15
N VAL A 254 20.80 5.34 1.30
CA VAL A 254 20.05 6.60 1.30
C VAL A 254 19.07 6.66 2.47
N TYR A 255 18.66 7.87 2.83
CA TYR A 255 17.66 8.14 3.85
C TYR A 255 16.37 8.67 3.22
N GLY A 256 15.24 7.99 3.43
CA GLY A 256 13.92 8.44 2.98
C GLY A 256 13.30 9.43 3.96
N MET A 257 12.80 10.54 3.45
CA MET A 257 12.04 11.52 4.25
C MET A 257 10.58 11.09 4.29
N TYR A 258 9.96 11.01 5.46
CA TYR A 258 8.61 10.47 5.58
C TYR A 258 7.54 11.33 4.87
N GLN A 259 7.60 12.65 5.00
CA GLN A 259 6.76 13.61 4.24
C GLN A 259 5.32 13.10 3.98
N PRO A 260 4.52 12.95 5.04
CA PRO A 260 3.23 12.31 4.90
C PRO A 260 2.22 13.26 4.25
N ASP A 261 1.64 12.81 3.14
CA ASP A 261 0.60 13.52 2.41
C ASP A 261 -0.75 13.35 3.14
N ALA A 262 -1.25 12.13 3.28
CA ALA A 262 -2.44 11.88 4.11
C ALA A 262 -2.15 11.43 5.56
N ILE A 263 -3.05 11.78 6.49
CA ILE A 263 -3.05 11.32 7.89
C ILE A 263 -4.46 10.96 8.39
N ALA A 264 -4.56 9.91 9.20
CA ALA A 264 -5.76 9.59 9.99
C ALA A 264 -5.43 9.22 11.43
N ALA A 265 -6.35 9.52 12.34
CA ALA A 265 -6.29 9.08 13.73
C ALA A 265 -7.33 7.97 13.99
N TYR A 266 -6.92 6.92 14.68
CA TYR A 266 -7.81 5.82 15.07
C TYR A 266 -7.45 5.29 16.45
N ASP A 267 -8.42 4.66 17.12
CA ASP A 267 -8.23 4.14 18.47
C ASP A 267 -8.15 2.62 18.48
N VAL A 268 -7.18 2.10 19.23
CA VAL A 268 -7.12 0.68 19.62
C VAL A 268 -7.29 0.61 21.13
N GLY A 269 -8.49 0.22 21.56
CA GLY A 269 -8.89 0.28 22.96
C GLY A 269 -9.02 1.73 23.44
N SER A 270 -8.12 2.18 24.31
CA SER A 270 -8.10 3.56 24.84
C SER A 270 -6.91 4.38 24.34
N THR A 271 -6.13 3.84 23.40
CA THR A 271 -4.93 4.48 22.87
C THR A 271 -5.21 4.92 21.45
N THR A 272 -4.96 6.20 21.18
CA THR A 272 -5.02 6.76 19.83
C THR A 272 -3.69 6.52 19.12
N TYR A 273 -3.77 6.15 17.85
CA TYR A 273 -2.64 6.01 16.92
C TYR A 273 -2.89 6.89 15.70
N LEU A 274 -1.80 7.24 15.03
CA LEU A 274 -1.79 7.99 13.78
C LEU A 274 -1.33 7.05 12.68
N VAL A 275 -2.03 7.01 11.55
CA VAL A 275 -1.58 6.34 10.33
C VAL A 275 -1.35 7.40 9.26
N MET A 276 -0.26 7.26 8.51
CA MET A 276 0.19 8.25 7.52
C MET A 276 0.64 7.59 6.22
N ALA A 277 0.31 8.21 5.10
CA ALA A 277 0.76 7.83 3.75
C ALA A 277 2.01 8.64 3.42
N ASN A 278 3.17 7.99 3.33
CA ASN A 278 4.48 8.65 3.20
C ASN A 278 4.88 8.76 1.72
N GLU A 279 4.19 9.64 0.99
CA GLU A 279 4.39 9.86 -0.44
C GLU A 279 5.73 10.55 -0.72
N GLY A 280 5.81 11.82 -0.33
CA GLY A 280 6.98 12.67 -0.35
C GLY A 280 7.19 13.42 -1.66
N ASP A 281 6.79 14.68 -1.60
CA ASP A 281 6.94 15.66 -2.65
C ASP A 281 8.16 16.58 -2.53
N ALA A 282 8.60 17.08 -3.68
CA ALA A 282 9.60 18.12 -3.76
C ALA A 282 8.94 19.49 -3.58
N ARG A 283 9.62 20.37 -2.85
CA ARG A 283 9.18 21.76 -2.73
C ARG A 283 9.74 22.58 -3.89
N GLU A 284 8.91 22.93 -4.87
CA GLU A 284 9.32 23.65 -6.08
C GLU A 284 8.42 24.86 -6.39
N TRP A 285 9.00 26.06 -6.41
CA TRP A 285 8.28 27.28 -6.79
C TRP A 285 9.12 28.17 -7.69
N GLY A 286 8.59 28.49 -8.88
CA GLY A 286 9.28 29.33 -9.86
C GLY A 286 10.66 28.78 -10.23
N ASP A 287 11.73 29.51 -9.86
CA ASP A 287 13.12 29.13 -10.14
C ASP A 287 13.78 28.33 -8.98
N PHE A 288 13.06 28.08 -7.87
CA PHE A 288 13.57 27.27 -6.76
C PHE A 288 13.40 25.78 -7.07
N VAL A 289 14.52 25.08 -7.14
CA VAL A 289 14.58 23.64 -7.39
C VAL A 289 15.30 22.98 -6.22
N GLU A 290 14.54 22.19 -5.45
CA GLU A 290 15.08 21.34 -4.39
C GLU A 290 15.66 20.04 -4.95
N GLU A 291 15.00 19.48 -5.94
CA GLU A 291 15.29 18.13 -6.42
C GLU A 291 16.58 18.09 -7.24
N THR A 292 17.37 17.03 -7.06
CA THR A 292 18.51 16.71 -7.91
C THR A 292 18.65 15.20 -8.09
N ARG A 293 19.12 14.77 -9.25
CA ARG A 293 19.43 13.35 -9.49
C ARG A 293 20.69 12.97 -8.75
N ILE A 294 20.70 11.81 -8.10
CA ILE A 294 21.89 11.33 -7.39
C ILE A 294 23.12 11.25 -8.31
N LYS A 295 22.97 10.93 -9.59
CA LYS A 295 24.10 10.91 -10.54
C LYS A 295 24.76 12.27 -10.79
N ASP A 296 24.05 13.36 -10.51
CA ASP A 296 24.53 14.73 -10.67
C ASP A 296 25.06 15.32 -9.34
N MET A 297 24.89 14.61 -8.22
CA MET A 297 25.42 15.00 -6.92
C MET A 297 26.93 14.79 -6.84
N VAL A 298 27.61 15.68 -6.10
CA VAL A 298 29.02 15.49 -5.74
C VAL A 298 29.04 14.75 -4.41
N LEU A 299 29.30 13.45 -4.42
CA LEU A 299 29.33 12.63 -3.20
C LEU A 299 30.72 12.67 -2.55
N ASP A 300 30.76 12.77 -1.21
CA ASP A 300 32.01 12.73 -0.44
C ASP A 300 32.72 11.38 -0.69
N PRO A 301 34.00 11.37 -1.08
CA PRO A 301 34.73 10.14 -1.40
C PRO A 301 35.05 9.26 -0.18
N THR A 302 34.95 9.79 1.04
CA THR A 302 35.11 9.05 2.30
C THR A 302 33.83 8.30 2.67
N ALA A 303 32.67 8.94 2.56
CA ALA A 303 31.34 8.38 2.80
C ALA A 303 30.93 7.42 1.68
N PHE A 304 31.18 7.79 0.41
CA PHE A 304 30.82 7.03 -0.78
C PHE A 304 32.05 6.64 -1.62
N PRO A 305 32.94 5.75 -1.13
CA PRO A 305 34.13 5.32 -1.88
C PRO A 305 33.79 4.56 -3.18
N ASN A 306 32.53 4.16 -3.34
CA ASN A 306 31.95 3.49 -4.50
C ASN A 306 31.00 4.38 -5.32
N ALA A 307 31.05 5.71 -5.19
CA ALA A 307 30.15 6.66 -5.87
C ALA A 307 29.97 6.36 -7.37
N ALA A 308 31.05 6.06 -8.11
CA ALA A 308 30.97 5.77 -9.54
C ALA A 308 30.12 4.54 -9.91
N ALA A 309 29.95 3.58 -9.00
CA ALA A 309 29.08 2.43 -9.18
C ALA A 309 27.64 2.71 -8.70
N LEU A 310 27.48 3.54 -7.67
CA LEU A 310 26.16 3.97 -7.18
C LEU A 310 25.45 4.89 -8.16
N GLN A 311 26.20 5.82 -8.77
CA GLN A 311 25.68 6.88 -9.63
C GLN A 311 25.40 6.46 -11.08
N THR A 312 25.39 5.16 -11.39
CA THR A 312 24.95 4.66 -12.70
C THR A 312 23.44 4.79 -12.86
N ASP A 313 22.95 4.77 -14.10
CA ASP A 313 21.50 4.81 -14.34
C ASP A 313 20.82 3.55 -13.78
N GLU A 314 21.44 2.38 -13.88
CA GLU A 314 20.99 1.10 -13.26
C GLU A 314 21.37 0.98 -11.77
N GLY A 315 22.03 1.99 -11.21
CA GLY A 315 22.32 2.06 -9.78
C GLY A 315 21.23 2.88 -9.08
N ILE A 316 21.64 3.73 -8.15
CA ILE A 316 20.75 4.73 -7.54
C ILE A 316 20.83 6.09 -8.27
N GLY A 317 21.62 6.21 -9.34
CA GLY A 317 21.90 7.49 -9.98
C GLY A 317 20.66 8.21 -10.53
N ARG A 318 19.56 7.49 -10.73
CA ARG A 318 18.30 8.07 -11.21
C ARG A 318 17.42 8.54 -10.06
N LEU A 319 17.49 7.98 -8.86
CA LEU A 319 16.73 8.48 -7.72
C LEU A 319 16.90 9.99 -7.53
N ASN A 320 15.79 10.62 -7.19
CA ASN A 320 15.72 12.03 -6.86
C ASN A 320 16.03 12.21 -5.37
N ALA A 321 16.89 13.18 -5.07
CA ALA A 321 17.31 13.54 -3.73
C ALA A 321 17.18 15.05 -3.52
N THR A 322 17.06 15.47 -2.25
CA THR A 322 17.11 16.90 -1.91
C THR A 322 18.53 17.42 -1.98
N ASN A 323 18.71 18.61 -2.57
CA ASN A 323 19.97 19.35 -2.52
C ASN A 323 20.10 20.27 -1.28
N LYS A 324 19.18 20.16 -0.32
CA LYS A 324 19.10 21.01 0.88
C LYS A 324 19.57 20.33 2.16
N LEU A 325 19.90 19.04 2.09
CA LEU A 325 20.37 18.22 3.20
C LEU A 325 21.47 17.26 2.72
N GLY A 326 22.36 16.82 3.61
CA GLY A 326 23.38 15.81 3.30
C GLY A 326 24.83 16.28 3.31
N ASP A 327 25.08 17.60 3.27
CA ASP A 327 26.40 18.20 3.50
C ASP A 327 26.57 18.46 5.02
N THR A 328 27.16 17.50 5.74
CA THR A 328 27.20 17.52 7.21
C THR A 328 28.39 18.29 7.76
N ASP A 329 29.45 18.49 6.97
CA ASP A 329 30.65 19.21 7.36
C ASP A 329 30.83 20.60 6.69
N SER A 330 29.90 20.94 5.78
CA SER A 330 29.80 22.22 5.07
C SER A 330 30.94 22.49 4.07
N ASP A 331 31.50 21.46 3.44
CA ASP A 331 32.54 21.59 2.42
C ASP A 331 32.02 21.62 0.97
N GLY A 332 30.74 21.31 0.78
CA GLY A 332 30.00 21.40 -0.48
C GLY A 332 29.88 20.09 -1.26
N ASP A 333 30.39 18.97 -0.75
CA ASP A 333 29.97 17.64 -1.16
C ASP A 333 28.95 17.02 -0.19
N PHE A 334 28.38 15.87 -0.55
CA PHE A 334 27.32 15.21 0.22
C PHE A 334 27.88 13.98 0.93
N ASP A 335 27.84 14.01 2.27
CA ASP A 335 28.17 12.90 3.16
C ASP A 335 27.03 11.88 3.29
N GLU A 336 25.80 12.35 3.11
CA GLU A 336 24.57 11.58 3.23
C GLU A 336 23.62 11.94 2.09
N ILE A 337 22.80 10.98 1.66
CA ILE A 337 21.82 11.18 0.57
C ILE A 337 20.43 11.07 1.16
N TYR A 338 19.60 12.09 0.92
CA TYR A 338 18.22 12.14 1.40
C TYR A 338 17.26 12.16 0.21
N VAL A 339 16.41 11.14 0.12
CA VAL A 339 15.43 10.98 -0.96
C VAL A 339 14.03 11.41 -0.51
N LEU A 340 13.23 11.85 -1.47
CA LEU A 340 11.85 12.29 -1.23
C LEU A 340 10.94 11.07 -1.04
N GLY A 341 10.20 11.07 0.06
CA GLY A 341 9.28 10.00 0.39
C GLY A 341 9.91 8.84 1.16
N GLY A 342 9.13 8.29 2.09
CA GLY A 342 9.46 7.04 2.78
C GLY A 342 8.95 5.80 2.05
N ARG A 343 8.15 6.00 0.97
CA ARG A 343 7.51 4.99 0.11
C ARG A 343 6.84 3.87 0.91
N SER A 344 6.15 4.28 1.96
CA SER A 344 5.57 3.41 2.97
C SER A 344 4.33 4.05 3.56
N PHE A 345 3.59 3.30 4.37
CA PHE A 345 2.76 3.92 5.39
C PHE A 345 3.39 3.69 6.76
N THR A 346 3.19 4.63 7.69
CA THR A 346 3.59 4.44 9.08
C THR A 346 2.39 4.48 10.02
N ILE A 347 2.47 3.69 11.08
CA ILE A 347 1.62 3.83 12.27
C ILE A 347 2.49 4.39 13.39
N ARG A 348 2.05 5.47 14.01
CA ARG A 348 2.75 6.14 15.10
C ARG A 348 1.86 6.32 16.32
N ASP A 349 2.49 6.42 17.48
CA ASP A 349 1.80 6.90 18.67
C ASP A 349 1.62 8.43 18.61
N THR A 350 0.82 8.99 19.52
CA THR A 350 0.56 10.45 19.56
C THR A 350 1.76 11.29 20.03
N ALA A 351 2.87 10.65 20.41
CA ALA A 351 4.14 11.31 20.71
C ALA A 351 5.10 11.30 19.51
N GLY A 352 4.68 10.73 18.36
CA GLY A 352 5.46 10.69 17.13
C GLY A 352 6.39 9.48 17.00
N ASN A 353 6.38 8.54 17.96
CA ASN A 353 7.20 7.34 17.87
C ASN A 353 6.61 6.36 16.84
N ILE A 354 7.45 5.75 16.02
CA ILE A 354 7.05 4.69 15.10
C ILE A 354 6.64 3.45 15.90
N VAL A 355 5.42 3.00 15.65
CA VAL A 355 4.89 1.71 16.11
C VAL A 355 5.07 0.66 15.01
N PHE A 356 4.82 1.06 13.77
CA PHE A 356 5.02 0.24 12.58
C PHE A 356 5.38 1.12 11.38
N ASP A 357 6.25 0.61 10.51
CA ASP A 357 6.59 1.15 9.19
C ASP A 357 6.45 -0.03 8.22
N SER A 358 5.71 0.15 7.13
CA SER A 358 5.54 -0.91 6.14
C SER A 358 6.83 -1.28 5.41
N GLY A 359 7.92 -0.54 5.60
CA GLY A 359 9.20 -0.90 5.00
C GLY A 359 9.10 -0.88 3.48
N ASP A 360 9.55 -1.96 2.85
CA ASP A 360 9.41 -2.26 1.42
C ASP A 360 8.20 -3.14 1.08
N GLN A 361 7.32 -3.45 2.05
CA GLN A 361 6.24 -4.42 1.84
C GLN A 361 5.27 -4.01 0.73
N ILE A 362 5.02 -2.72 0.53
CA ILE A 362 4.16 -2.23 -0.56
C ILE A 362 4.74 -2.67 -1.91
N GLU A 363 6.03 -2.38 -2.13
CA GLU A 363 6.76 -2.77 -3.34
C GLU A 363 6.82 -4.28 -3.50
N GLN A 364 7.21 -5.01 -2.45
CA GLN A 364 7.33 -6.47 -2.49
C GLN A 364 6.00 -7.14 -2.86
N ILE A 365 4.90 -6.69 -2.25
CA ILE A 365 3.57 -7.25 -2.54
C ILE A 365 3.15 -6.96 -3.98
N ILE A 366 3.39 -5.75 -4.50
CA ILE A 366 3.05 -5.43 -5.89
C ILE A 366 3.93 -6.24 -6.84
N ALA A 367 5.24 -6.31 -6.61
CA ALA A 367 6.17 -7.08 -7.43
C ALA A 367 5.82 -8.57 -7.48
N GLU A 368 5.48 -9.17 -6.33
CA GLU A 368 5.19 -10.59 -6.21
C GLU A 368 3.79 -10.95 -6.73
N ARG A 369 2.78 -10.17 -6.33
CA ARG A 369 1.37 -10.54 -6.50
C ARG A 369 0.70 -9.82 -7.67
N PHE A 370 1.12 -8.60 -7.98
CA PHE A 370 0.51 -7.73 -8.99
C PHE A 370 1.54 -7.09 -9.95
N PRO A 371 2.48 -7.87 -10.54
CA PRO A 371 3.56 -7.31 -11.35
C PRO A 371 3.06 -6.54 -12.58
N GLU A 372 1.81 -6.75 -13.02
CA GLU A 372 1.18 -5.99 -14.08
C GLU A 372 0.75 -4.57 -13.68
N LEU A 373 0.75 -4.27 -12.38
CA LEU A 373 0.54 -2.93 -11.84
C LEU A 373 1.85 -2.15 -11.69
N TRP A 374 2.98 -2.80 -11.93
CA TRP A 374 4.28 -2.14 -11.92
C TRP A 374 4.44 -1.28 -13.17
N VAL A 375 4.59 0.04 -12.99
CA VAL A 375 4.70 1.00 -14.09
C VAL A 375 6.03 1.74 -13.98
N GLU A 376 7.05 1.21 -14.65
CA GLU A 376 8.42 1.76 -14.66
C GLU A 376 8.50 3.19 -15.21
N ASP A 377 7.62 3.60 -16.13
CA ASP A 377 7.74 4.87 -16.85
C ASP A 377 6.89 6.02 -16.27
N ARG A 378 6.05 5.76 -15.27
CA ARG A 378 5.21 6.79 -14.63
C ARG A 378 5.87 7.51 -13.47
N SER A 379 6.84 6.88 -12.83
CA SER A 379 7.70 7.54 -11.87
C SER A 379 9.12 7.36 -12.34
N ASP A 380 9.75 8.49 -12.65
CA ASP A 380 11.04 8.53 -13.29
C ASP A 380 12.17 7.85 -12.48
N SER A 381 11.93 7.52 -11.20
CA SER A 381 12.70 6.61 -10.33
C SER A 381 12.01 6.15 -9.04
N LYS A 382 10.71 6.37 -8.81
CA LYS A 382 10.10 6.08 -7.51
C LYS A 382 9.15 4.87 -7.63
N GLY A 383 9.14 4.00 -6.61
CA GLY A 383 8.19 2.89 -6.52
C GLY A 383 6.74 3.36 -6.30
N PRO A 384 5.82 2.47 -5.89
CA PRO A 384 4.46 2.81 -5.48
C PRO A 384 4.43 3.97 -4.48
N GLU A 385 3.56 4.97 -4.72
CA GLU A 385 3.54 6.23 -3.98
C GLU A 385 2.24 6.33 -3.16
N PRO A 386 2.31 6.18 -1.83
CA PRO A 386 1.11 6.26 -0.99
C PRO A 386 0.70 7.72 -0.77
N GLU A 387 -0.42 8.12 -1.37
CA GLU A 387 -0.90 9.51 -1.43
C GLU A 387 -2.04 9.73 -0.42
N GLY A 388 -3.22 9.19 -0.73
CA GLY A 388 -4.39 9.26 0.13
C GLY A 388 -4.54 8.10 1.12
N LEU A 389 -5.28 8.32 2.21
CA LEU A 389 -5.76 7.22 3.04
C LEU A 389 -7.11 7.50 3.71
N VAL A 390 -7.79 6.41 4.07
CA VAL A 390 -8.89 6.45 5.05
C VAL A 390 -8.90 5.18 5.91
N VAL A 391 -9.34 5.32 7.16
CA VAL A 391 -9.53 4.20 8.08
C VAL A 391 -11.02 3.90 8.27
N GLY A 392 -11.38 2.62 8.26
CA GLY A 392 -12.76 2.18 8.37
C GLY A 392 -12.92 0.84 9.08
N GLN A 393 -14.02 0.66 9.79
CA GLN A 393 -14.33 -0.60 10.47
C GLN A 393 -15.09 -1.54 9.54
N VAL A 394 -14.53 -2.70 9.23
CA VAL A 394 -15.17 -3.77 8.45
C VAL A 394 -15.30 -5.01 9.35
N GLY A 395 -16.53 -5.34 9.72
CA GLY A 395 -16.78 -6.34 10.76
C GLY A 395 -16.10 -5.93 12.08
N ASN A 396 -15.26 -6.80 12.63
CA ASN A 396 -14.47 -6.52 13.84
C ASN A 396 -13.05 -6.01 13.54
N ALA A 397 -12.66 -5.93 12.26
CA ALA A 397 -11.36 -5.45 11.86
C ALA A 397 -11.38 -3.95 11.55
N THR A 398 -10.33 -3.26 12.00
CA THR A 398 -10.02 -1.90 11.57
C THR A 398 -9.15 -1.98 10.33
N MET A 399 -9.65 -1.44 9.22
CA MET A 399 -9.01 -1.48 7.91
C MET A 399 -8.45 -0.11 7.55
N LEU A 400 -7.26 -0.11 6.96
CA LEU A 400 -6.66 1.01 6.23
C LEU A 400 -6.92 0.80 4.75
N PHE A 401 -7.43 1.82 4.08
CA PHE A 401 -7.50 1.92 2.62
C PHE A 401 -6.48 2.98 2.21
N LEU A 402 -5.39 2.54 1.59
CA LEU A 402 -4.25 3.36 1.20
C LEU A 402 -4.26 3.54 -0.32
N ALA A 403 -4.45 4.76 -0.80
CA ALA A 403 -4.37 5.06 -2.21
C ALA A 403 -2.91 5.12 -2.65
N LEU A 404 -2.62 4.48 -3.78
CA LEU A 404 -1.32 4.47 -4.42
C LEU A 404 -1.47 5.19 -5.77
N GLU A 405 -1.09 6.47 -5.81
CA GLU A 405 -1.37 7.37 -6.94
C GLU A 405 -0.75 6.83 -8.23
N ARG A 406 0.55 6.53 -8.22
CA ARG A 406 1.28 5.99 -9.40
C ARG A 406 0.91 4.57 -9.81
N THR A 407 0.34 3.79 -8.88
CA THR A 407 -0.07 2.40 -9.14
C THR A 407 -1.51 2.31 -9.63
N ASP A 408 -2.27 3.41 -9.59
CA ASP A 408 -3.71 3.47 -9.91
C ASP A 408 -4.53 2.48 -9.08
N ALA A 409 -4.14 2.27 -7.82
CA ALA A 409 -4.70 1.21 -6.99
C ALA A 409 -4.85 1.63 -5.53
N ILE A 410 -5.71 0.89 -4.81
CA ILE A 410 -5.91 1.06 -3.37
C ILE A 410 -5.45 -0.22 -2.68
N MET A 411 -4.46 -0.09 -1.83
CA MET A 411 -3.98 -1.18 -1.00
C MET A 411 -4.75 -1.22 0.31
N VAL A 412 -5.31 -2.38 0.65
CA VAL A 412 -6.13 -2.58 1.84
C VAL A 412 -5.34 -3.37 2.86
N TRP A 413 -5.29 -2.85 4.09
CA TRP A 413 -4.56 -3.44 5.20
C TRP A 413 -5.47 -3.59 6.41
N ASN A 414 -5.31 -4.68 7.15
CA ASN A 414 -5.88 -4.82 8.48
C ASN A 414 -4.88 -4.24 9.48
N ILE A 415 -5.30 -3.17 10.16
CA ILE A 415 -4.50 -2.43 11.15
C ILE A 415 -5.09 -2.56 12.56
N THR A 416 -5.89 -3.60 12.80
CA THR A 416 -6.51 -3.86 14.11
C THR A 416 -5.45 -4.02 15.21
N ASP A 417 -4.35 -4.71 14.90
CA ASP A 417 -3.14 -4.67 15.72
C ASP A 417 -2.16 -3.65 15.11
N PRO A 418 -1.91 -2.50 15.76
CA PRO A 418 -1.05 -1.46 15.23
C PRO A 418 0.42 -1.89 15.13
N ASN A 419 0.83 -2.98 15.79
CA ASN A 419 2.20 -3.50 15.77
C ASN A 419 2.43 -4.55 14.69
N ALA A 420 1.36 -5.11 14.14
CA ALA A 420 1.41 -6.15 13.11
C ALA A 420 0.30 -5.97 12.06
N PRO A 421 0.26 -4.85 11.32
CA PRO A 421 -0.57 -4.73 10.15
C PRO A 421 -0.35 -5.87 9.15
N SER A 422 -1.43 -6.30 8.50
CA SER A 422 -1.38 -7.34 7.46
C SER A 422 -2.09 -6.88 6.20
N PHE A 423 -1.51 -7.16 5.04
CA PHE A 423 -2.15 -6.90 3.75
C PHE A 423 -3.40 -7.77 3.59
N VAL A 424 -4.47 -7.20 3.02
CA VAL A 424 -5.79 -7.83 2.87
C VAL A 424 -6.18 -7.96 1.40
N ASP A 425 -6.13 -6.85 0.66
CA ASP A 425 -6.60 -6.82 -0.73
C ASP A 425 -5.99 -5.63 -1.50
N MET A 426 -6.05 -5.69 -2.83
CA MET A 426 -5.72 -4.59 -3.74
C MET A 426 -6.93 -4.30 -4.62
N ILE A 427 -7.38 -3.04 -4.62
CA ILE A 427 -8.51 -2.57 -5.42
C ILE A 427 -7.98 -1.79 -6.62
N ARG A 428 -8.40 -2.18 -7.83
CA ARG A 428 -8.16 -1.40 -9.05
C ARG A 428 -9.44 -1.26 -9.86
N VAL A 429 -9.70 -0.05 -10.33
CA VAL A 429 -10.74 0.20 -11.33
C VAL A 429 -10.10 0.50 -12.67
N ALA A 430 -10.58 -0.19 -13.70
CA ALA A 430 -10.02 -0.04 -15.03
C ALA A 430 -10.44 1.31 -15.62
N GLY A 431 -9.46 2.07 -16.11
CA GLY A 431 -9.68 3.37 -16.74
C GLY A 431 -9.84 4.53 -15.75
N THR A 432 -9.44 4.33 -14.50
CA THR A 432 -9.28 5.38 -13.50
C THR A 432 -7.81 5.50 -13.13
N ASP A 433 -7.32 6.72 -12.96
CA ASP A 433 -5.91 7.02 -12.75
C ASP A 433 -5.76 7.97 -11.54
N ALA A 434 -4.66 7.86 -10.80
CA ALA A 434 -4.32 8.72 -9.66
C ALA A 434 -5.41 8.79 -8.55
N PRO A 435 -5.65 7.71 -7.80
CA PRO A 435 -6.52 7.78 -6.62
C PRO A 435 -5.92 8.71 -5.56
N GLU A 436 -6.72 9.64 -5.05
CA GLU A 436 -6.26 10.70 -4.14
C GLU A 436 -7.18 10.77 -2.90
N GLY A 437 -8.34 11.42 -2.99
CA GLY A 437 -9.27 11.52 -1.86
C GLY A 437 -10.13 10.28 -1.64
N LEU A 438 -10.24 9.83 -0.37
CA LEU A 438 -11.09 8.71 0.03
C LEU A 438 -12.07 9.06 1.15
N ALA A 439 -13.28 8.50 1.10
CA ALA A 439 -14.25 8.58 2.19
C ALA A 439 -14.87 7.22 2.50
N PHE A 440 -14.76 6.79 3.76
CA PHE A 440 -15.35 5.55 4.25
C PHE A 440 -16.72 5.78 4.90
N ILE A 441 -17.66 4.86 4.69
CA ILE A 441 -18.96 4.84 5.37
C ILE A 441 -19.14 3.51 6.09
N SER A 442 -19.50 3.61 7.37
CA SER A 442 -19.74 2.44 8.20
C SER A 442 -20.95 1.63 7.71
N ALA A 443 -20.96 0.33 7.99
CA ALA A 443 -22.09 -0.55 7.73
C ALA A 443 -23.41 -0.03 8.35
N SER A 444 -23.34 0.57 9.55
CA SER A 444 -24.51 1.12 10.25
C SER A 444 -25.07 2.37 9.62
N ASP A 445 -24.25 3.13 8.90
CA ASP A 445 -24.65 4.38 8.24
C ASP A 445 -24.99 4.17 6.76
N SER A 446 -24.61 3.04 6.17
CA SER A 446 -24.90 2.76 4.77
C SER A 446 -26.33 2.29 4.54
N ALA A 447 -26.86 2.59 3.34
CA ALA A 447 -28.20 2.17 2.95
C ALA A 447 -28.31 0.65 2.71
N THR A 448 -27.19 -0.04 2.46
CA THR A 448 -27.17 -1.48 2.17
C THR A 448 -26.93 -2.33 3.41
N GLY A 449 -26.45 -1.73 4.50
CA GLY A 449 -26.02 -2.43 5.70
C GLY A 449 -24.60 -3.00 5.61
N ASN A 450 -23.89 -2.75 4.50
CA ASN A 450 -22.49 -3.11 4.30
C ASN A 450 -21.61 -1.85 4.33
N PRO A 451 -20.34 -1.91 4.77
CA PRO A 451 -19.45 -0.78 4.64
C PRO A 451 -19.30 -0.30 3.19
N MET A 452 -19.04 0.98 3.00
CA MET A 452 -18.87 1.58 1.68
C MET A 452 -17.61 2.42 1.62
N LEU A 453 -17.06 2.57 0.41
CA LEU A 453 -15.90 3.40 0.15
C LEU A 453 -16.19 4.28 -1.07
N ALA A 454 -15.96 5.58 -0.95
CA ALA A 454 -15.93 6.51 -2.07
C ALA A 454 -14.49 6.92 -2.33
N ILE A 455 -14.12 7.04 -3.61
CA ILE A 455 -12.76 7.36 -4.04
C ILE A 455 -12.84 8.38 -5.17
N ALA A 456 -12.03 9.42 -5.06
CA ALA A 456 -11.75 10.39 -6.10
C ALA A 456 -10.46 10.00 -6.83
N TYR A 457 -10.49 10.10 -8.15
CA TYR A 457 -9.39 9.81 -9.06
C TYR A 457 -9.13 11.08 -9.86
N GLU A 458 -8.01 11.75 -9.57
CA GLU A 458 -7.75 13.12 -9.98
C GLU A 458 -7.50 13.22 -11.50
N ASP A 459 -6.47 12.54 -11.98
CA ASP A 459 -6.04 12.58 -13.38
C ASP A 459 -7.14 12.15 -14.35
N SER A 460 -7.90 11.12 -13.97
CA SER A 460 -9.01 10.63 -14.79
C SER A 460 -10.32 11.38 -14.54
N GLY A 461 -10.37 12.24 -13.50
CA GLY A 461 -11.53 13.05 -13.14
C GLY A 461 -12.75 12.22 -12.76
N ASN A 462 -12.56 11.09 -12.06
CA ASN A 462 -13.64 10.17 -11.71
C ASN A 462 -13.90 10.08 -10.22
N THR A 463 -15.17 9.98 -9.85
CA THR A 463 -15.57 9.51 -8.52
C THR A 463 -16.14 8.10 -8.61
N VAL A 464 -15.63 7.18 -7.80
CA VAL A 464 -16.10 5.79 -7.75
C VAL A 464 -16.65 5.46 -6.37
N TYR A 465 -17.74 4.70 -6.33
CA TYR A 465 -18.38 4.27 -5.11
C TYR A 465 -18.50 2.76 -5.03
N TYR A 466 -18.03 2.19 -3.94
CA TYR A 466 -17.93 0.76 -3.71
C TYR A 466 -18.73 0.35 -2.49
N GLU A 467 -19.36 -0.80 -2.61
CA GLU A 467 -19.81 -1.59 -1.47
C GLU A 467 -18.73 -2.61 -1.11
N ILE A 468 -18.40 -2.67 0.17
CA ILE A 468 -17.49 -3.65 0.75
C ILE A 468 -18.35 -4.73 1.41
N LYS A 469 -18.52 -5.87 0.73
CA LYS A 469 -19.18 -7.03 1.32
C LYS A 469 -18.17 -7.75 2.19
N ASP A 470 -18.45 -7.79 3.48
CA ASP A 470 -17.78 -8.72 4.38
C ASP A 470 -18.01 -10.13 3.80
N PRO A 471 -16.97 -10.88 3.39
CA PRO A 471 -17.13 -12.31 3.28
C PRO A 471 -17.51 -12.76 4.68
N THR A 472 -18.49 -13.62 4.79
CA THR A 472 -19.19 -13.90 6.05
C THR A 472 -18.34 -14.45 7.21
N ASN A 473 -17.01 -14.38 7.20
CA ASN A 473 -16.10 -14.70 8.31
C ASN A 473 -14.72 -13.99 8.21
N LEU A 474 -14.62 -12.68 8.44
CA LEU A 474 -13.37 -12.08 8.96
C LEU A 474 -13.22 -12.26 10.49
N GLY A 475 -13.76 -13.36 11.01
CA GLY A 475 -13.42 -13.82 12.36
C GLY A 475 -12.08 -14.55 12.32
N ASN A 476 -11.38 -14.62 13.44
CA ASN A 476 -10.18 -15.44 13.70
C ASN A 476 -10.36 -16.97 13.49
N GLY A 477 -11.19 -17.41 12.54
CA GLY A 477 -11.49 -18.80 12.23
C GLY A 477 -11.73 -18.93 10.73
N GLY A 478 -11.04 -19.88 10.12
CA GLY A 478 -10.88 -19.91 8.68
C GLY A 478 -12.17 -20.01 7.87
N VAL A 479 -12.04 -19.71 6.58
CA VAL A 479 -13.09 -19.57 5.60
C VAL A 479 -13.34 -20.87 4.85
N THR A 480 -14.55 -21.02 4.29
CA THR A 480 -14.83 -22.04 3.27
C THR A 480 -15.33 -21.33 2.02
N PHE A 481 -14.57 -21.41 0.93
CA PHE A 481 -14.80 -20.73 -0.32
C PHE A 481 -14.92 -21.73 -1.48
N THR A 482 -15.91 -21.56 -2.34
CA THR A 482 -16.12 -22.41 -3.51
C THR A 482 -16.58 -21.55 -4.68
N VAL A 483 -15.74 -21.49 -5.70
CA VAL A 483 -16.07 -20.89 -7.00
C VAL A 483 -16.92 -21.87 -7.81
N THR A 484 -17.94 -21.36 -8.50
CA THR A 484 -18.86 -22.19 -9.28
C THR A 484 -18.99 -21.77 -10.74
N ASN A 485 -18.22 -20.77 -11.18
CA ASN A 485 -18.26 -20.27 -12.56
C ASN A 485 -17.16 -20.98 -13.40
N ALA A 486 -16.79 -20.43 -14.57
CA ALA A 486 -15.74 -20.98 -15.43
C ALA A 486 -14.68 -19.92 -15.80
N GLY A 487 -14.56 -18.87 -14.99
CA GLY A 487 -13.62 -17.76 -15.17
C GLY A 487 -12.25 -18.10 -14.58
N GLY A 488 -11.24 -17.26 -14.81
CA GLY A 488 -10.05 -17.34 -13.96
C GLY A 488 -10.28 -16.47 -12.75
N GLU A 489 -10.17 -17.05 -11.56
CA GLU A 489 -10.39 -16.37 -10.29
C GLU A 489 -9.08 -16.10 -9.56
N LEU A 490 -9.06 -15.00 -8.80
CA LEU A 490 -8.00 -14.70 -7.87
C LEU A 490 -8.57 -14.72 -6.45
N VAL A 491 -8.11 -15.64 -5.60
CA VAL A 491 -8.69 -15.95 -4.28
C VAL A 491 -7.61 -15.84 -3.20
N ASN A 492 -7.94 -15.35 -1.99
CA ASN A 492 -7.07 -15.44 -0.80
C ASN A 492 -7.88 -15.90 0.41
N GLY A 493 -7.39 -16.89 1.16
CA GLY A 493 -8.05 -17.39 2.38
C GLY A 493 -7.87 -16.48 3.60
N GLY A 494 -6.70 -15.85 3.72
CA GLY A 494 -6.40 -14.81 4.68
C GLY A 494 -5.80 -15.31 5.98
N SER A 495 -6.55 -15.29 7.07
CA SER A 495 -6.06 -15.78 8.37
C SER A 495 -7.01 -16.83 8.90
N GLY A 496 -6.47 -17.90 9.48
CA GLY A 496 -7.22 -19.06 9.94
C GLY A 496 -7.01 -20.26 9.03
N ASN A 497 -7.67 -21.37 9.35
CA ASN A 497 -7.55 -22.61 8.58
C ASN A 497 -8.62 -22.68 7.50
N ASP A 498 -8.24 -22.45 6.26
CA ASP A 498 -9.16 -22.19 5.16
C ASP A 498 -9.42 -23.44 4.29
N VAL A 499 -10.58 -23.47 3.63
CA VAL A 499 -10.96 -24.50 2.67
C VAL A 499 -11.42 -23.83 1.39
N ILE A 500 -10.63 -23.93 0.32
CA ILE A 500 -10.82 -23.18 -0.93
C ILE A 500 -10.93 -24.12 -2.13
N THR A 501 -11.89 -23.86 -3.03
CA THR A 501 -12.03 -24.56 -4.32
C THR A 501 -12.19 -23.54 -5.47
N GLY A 502 -11.24 -23.52 -6.42
CA GLY A 502 -11.17 -22.60 -7.57
C GLY A 502 -12.11 -22.94 -8.73
N GLY A 503 -12.49 -24.22 -8.86
CA GLY A 503 -13.53 -24.62 -9.80
C GLY A 503 -12.97 -24.82 -11.21
N GLY A 504 -13.04 -23.83 -12.09
CA GLY A 504 -12.42 -23.98 -13.40
C GLY A 504 -12.25 -22.68 -14.15
N GLY A 505 -11.29 -22.68 -15.08
CA GLY A 505 -10.56 -21.51 -15.55
C GLY A 505 -9.18 -21.49 -14.87
N ASN A 506 -8.34 -20.52 -15.22
CA ASN A 506 -6.98 -20.46 -14.69
C ASN A 506 -6.99 -19.60 -13.43
N ASP A 507 -6.93 -20.25 -12.27
CA ASP A 507 -7.09 -19.59 -10.98
C ASP A 507 -5.74 -19.20 -10.37
N THR A 508 -5.75 -18.22 -9.48
CA THR A 508 -4.65 -17.90 -8.58
C THR A 508 -5.21 -17.86 -7.16
N ILE A 509 -4.75 -18.76 -6.30
CA ILE A 509 -5.31 -18.97 -4.97
C ILE A 509 -4.19 -18.86 -3.93
N PHE A 510 -4.33 -17.89 -3.04
CA PHE A 510 -3.49 -17.69 -1.89
C PHE A 510 -4.15 -18.31 -0.65
N GLY A 511 -3.43 -19.15 0.11
CA GLY A 511 -3.97 -19.72 1.35
C GLY A 511 -4.06 -18.70 2.47
N GLY A 512 -2.99 -17.96 2.69
CA GLY A 512 -2.88 -17.07 3.84
C GLY A 512 -2.18 -17.74 5.03
N ALA A 513 -2.38 -17.18 6.22
CA ALA A 513 -1.86 -17.69 7.47
C ALA A 513 -2.81 -18.71 8.10
N GLY A 514 -2.32 -19.92 8.37
CA GLY A 514 -3.08 -20.97 9.04
C GLY A 514 -2.83 -22.33 8.40
N ALA A 515 -3.62 -23.35 8.71
CA ALA A 515 -3.50 -24.66 8.07
C ALA A 515 -4.60 -24.83 7.02
N ASP A 516 -4.25 -24.68 5.75
CA ASP A 516 -5.21 -24.50 4.65
C ASP A 516 -5.39 -25.77 3.81
N THR A 517 -6.55 -25.87 3.16
CA THR A 517 -6.89 -26.90 2.18
C THR A 517 -7.36 -26.24 0.90
N ILE A 518 -6.63 -26.40 -0.20
CA ILE A 518 -6.88 -25.70 -1.46
C ILE A 518 -6.98 -26.69 -2.63
N GLU A 519 -8.02 -26.54 -3.44
CA GLU A 519 -8.20 -27.22 -4.72
C GLU A 519 -8.29 -26.19 -5.86
N GLY A 520 -7.40 -26.27 -6.86
CA GLY A 520 -7.42 -25.43 -8.07
C GLY A 520 -8.63 -25.77 -8.95
N GLY A 521 -8.55 -26.88 -9.68
CA GLY A 521 -9.68 -27.42 -10.41
C GLY A 521 -9.37 -27.73 -11.88
N GLU A 522 -10.03 -27.05 -12.81
CA GLU A 522 -9.79 -27.23 -14.25
C GLU A 522 -9.15 -25.96 -14.83
N GLY A 523 -7.91 -26.00 -15.27
CA GLY A 523 -7.22 -24.84 -15.82
C GLY A 523 -5.78 -24.82 -15.32
N ALA A 524 -4.96 -23.92 -15.85
CA ALA A 524 -3.59 -23.76 -15.35
C ALA A 524 -3.64 -22.86 -14.11
N ASP A 525 -3.62 -23.48 -12.93
CA ASP A 525 -3.85 -22.80 -11.66
C ASP A 525 -2.53 -22.46 -10.94
N ARG A 526 -2.54 -21.38 -10.16
CA ARG A 526 -1.47 -21.02 -9.23
C ARG A 526 -1.99 -21.14 -7.80
N LEU A 527 -1.44 -22.02 -6.98
CA LEU A 527 -1.79 -22.18 -5.57
C LEU A 527 -0.58 -21.82 -4.70
N ASP A 528 -0.75 -20.96 -3.71
CA ASP A 528 0.38 -20.33 -3.01
C ASP A 528 0.10 -20.05 -1.53
N ILE A 529 1.02 -20.47 -0.64
CA ILE A 529 0.95 -20.28 0.82
C ILE A 529 2.12 -19.42 1.34
N ALA A 530 2.77 -18.63 0.48
CA ALA A 530 4.03 -17.92 0.81
C ALA A 530 4.00 -16.99 2.04
N ASP A 531 2.83 -16.64 2.59
CA ASP A 531 2.67 -15.78 3.77
C ASP A 531 2.42 -16.52 5.11
N ASN A 532 2.61 -17.84 5.18
CA ASN A 532 2.28 -18.63 6.36
C ASN A 532 3.33 -18.61 7.50
N THR A 533 2.82 -18.87 8.70
CA THR A 533 3.47 -18.87 10.01
C THR A 533 4.04 -20.24 10.44
N GLY A 534 4.27 -21.17 9.49
CA GLY A 534 4.88 -22.49 9.73
C GLY A 534 3.91 -23.65 9.97
N ASN A 535 2.67 -23.56 9.49
CA ASN A 535 1.66 -24.63 9.59
C ASN A 535 1.67 -25.50 8.33
N GLY A 536 1.28 -26.78 8.45
CA GLY A 536 1.15 -27.68 7.30
C GLY A 536 -0.18 -27.53 6.56
N ASN A 537 -0.11 -27.52 5.23
CA ASN A 537 -1.21 -27.25 4.29
C ASN A 537 -1.44 -28.42 3.33
N ALA A 538 -2.60 -28.47 2.69
CA ALA A 538 -2.95 -29.46 1.68
C ALA A 538 -3.39 -28.78 0.37
N LEU A 539 -2.60 -28.89 -0.69
CA LEU A 539 -2.83 -28.20 -1.96
C LEU A 539 -2.94 -29.20 -3.12
N GLN A 540 -3.93 -28.98 -3.99
CA GLN A 540 -4.25 -29.86 -5.12
C GLN A 540 -4.55 -29.03 -6.38
N GLY A 541 -3.66 -29.04 -7.37
CA GLY A 541 -3.84 -28.36 -8.67
C GLY A 541 -5.00 -28.94 -9.50
N ASN A 542 -5.11 -30.27 -9.52
CA ASN A 542 -6.09 -31.08 -10.25
C ASN A 542 -5.81 -31.25 -11.74
N ARG A 543 -6.27 -30.36 -12.62
CA ARG A 543 -6.11 -30.51 -14.07
C ARG A 543 -5.62 -29.23 -14.70
N GLY A 544 -4.45 -29.27 -15.29
CA GLY A 544 -3.87 -28.17 -16.03
C GLY A 544 -2.36 -28.21 -15.89
N ALA A 545 -1.70 -27.13 -16.26
CA ALA A 545 -0.28 -26.98 -15.95
C ALA A 545 -0.21 -26.08 -14.72
N ASP A 546 -0.20 -26.69 -13.55
CA ASP A 546 -0.43 -26.00 -12.28
C ASP A 546 0.90 -25.59 -11.64
N THR A 547 0.90 -24.49 -10.90
CA THR A 547 2.02 -24.05 -10.06
C THR A 547 1.56 -24.06 -8.61
N VAL A 548 2.22 -24.86 -7.76
CA VAL A 548 1.80 -25.11 -6.38
C VAL A 548 2.97 -24.85 -5.43
N ALA A 549 2.79 -23.93 -4.47
CA ALA A 549 3.81 -23.56 -3.48
C ALA A 549 3.29 -23.74 -2.04
N GLY A 550 3.95 -24.59 -1.25
CA GLY A 550 3.55 -24.96 0.13
C GLY A 550 3.98 -23.97 1.21
N GLY A 551 5.07 -23.24 0.98
CA GLY A 551 5.53 -22.20 1.90
C GLY A 551 6.30 -22.77 3.09
N ALA A 552 6.01 -22.30 4.30
CA ALA A 552 6.61 -22.83 5.52
C ALA A 552 5.62 -23.74 6.25
N GLY A 553 6.05 -24.95 6.62
CA GLY A 553 5.16 -25.96 7.16
C GLY A 553 5.62 -27.37 6.80
N ASN A 554 4.85 -28.37 7.21
CA ASN A 554 4.99 -29.70 6.61
C ASN A 554 3.78 -29.88 5.69
N ASP A 555 3.98 -29.68 4.40
CA ASP A 555 2.91 -29.52 3.42
C ASP A 555 2.66 -30.79 2.60
N GLU A 556 1.44 -30.96 2.12
CA GLU A 556 1.05 -31.99 1.16
C GLU A 556 0.64 -31.35 -0.16
N LEU A 557 1.48 -31.49 -1.20
CA LEU A 557 1.29 -30.85 -2.49
C LEU A 557 0.98 -31.88 -3.58
N ARG A 558 -0.06 -31.64 -4.38
CA ARG A 558 -0.47 -32.53 -5.47
C ARG A 558 -0.70 -31.73 -6.75
N GLY A 559 0.08 -31.97 -7.80
CA GLY A 559 -0.08 -31.33 -9.10
C GLY A 559 -1.36 -31.80 -9.78
N GLY A 560 -1.41 -33.08 -10.12
CA GLY A 560 -2.63 -33.72 -10.62
C GLY A 560 -2.46 -34.20 -12.05
N LYS A 561 -2.93 -33.46 -13.04
CA LYS A 561 -2.78 -33.80 -14.46
C LYS A 561 -2.28 -32.61 -15.25
N GLY A 562 -1.11 -32.76 -15.86
CA GLY A 562 -0.60 -31.89 -16.89
C GLY A 562 0.90 -31.77 -16.80
N PHE A 563 1.44 -30.55 -16.70
CA PHE A 563 2.87 -30.34 -16.52
C PHE A 563 3.01 -29.36 -15.35
N ASP A 564 3.14 -29.92 -14.16
CA ASP A 564 2.97 -29.17 -12.93
C ASP A 564 4.33 -28.75 -12.34
N GLN A 565 4.33 -27.65 -11.60
CA GLN A 565 5.49 -27.16 -10.85
C GLN A 565 5.14 -27.10 -9.37
N LEU A 566 5.78 -27.93 -8.56
CA LEU A 566 5.55 -28.00 -7.12
C LEU A 566 6.79 -27.55 -6.34
N THR A 567 6.60 -26.68 -5.37
CA THR A 567 7.64 -26.22 -4.43
C THR A 567 7.15 -26.42 -2.99
N GLY A 568 7.80 -27.30 -2.23
CA GLY A 568 7.50 -27.55 -0.81
C GLY A 568 7.76 -26.31 0.03
N GLY A 569 9.04 -25.97 0.19
CA GLY A 569 9.47 -24.75 0.86
C GLY A 569 10.28 -25.08 2.10
N ALA A 570 9.79 -24.72 3.30
CA ALA A 570 10.51 -24.98 4.54
C ALA A 570 9.71 -25.91 5.46
N GLY A 571 10.31 -27.05 5.83
CA GLY A 571 9.74 -28.10 6.65
C GLY A 571 9.73 -29.42 5.87
N ASN A 572 9.08 -30.44 6.40
CA ASN A 572 9.11 -31.78 5.81
C ASN A 572 7.89 -31.99 4.91
N ASP A 573 8.07 -31.85 3.61
CA ASP A 573 6.98 -31.78 2.66
C ASP A 573 6.74 -33.12 1.95
N THR A 574 5.53 -33.32 1.45
CA THR A 574 5.14 -34.49 0.65
C THR A 574 4.61 -34.03 -0.70
N LEU A 575 5.33 -34.33 -1.78
CA LEU A 575 5.04 -33.85 -3.12
C LEU A 575 4.58 -35.01 -4.03
N PHE A 576 3.45 -34.82 -4.70
CA PHE A 576 2.91 -35.71 -5.73
C PHE A 576 2.79 -34.95 -7.06
N GLY A 577 3.67 -35.20 -8.03
CA GLY A 577 3.55 -34.59 -9.37
C GLY A 577 2.22 -34.94 -10.04
N GLY A 578 1.99 -36.23 -10.25
CA GLY A 578 0.75 -36.74 -10.84
C GLY A 578 0.95 -37.13 -12.29
N GLN A 579 -0.08 -37.07 -13.12
CA GLN A 579 0.09 -37.39 -14.54
C GLN A 579 0.78 -36.25 -15.25
N GLY A 580 2.04 -36.44 -15.65
CA GLY A 580 2.72 -35.37 -16.32
C GLY A 580 4.18 -35.58 -16.55
N GLY A 581 4.86 -34.50 -16.88
CA GLY A 581 6.30 -34.40 -16.69
C GLY A 581 6.54 -33.25 -15.74
N ASP A 582 6.46 -33.53 -14.44
CA ASP A 582 6.32 -32.49 -13.44
C ASP A 582 7.70 -32.06 -12.91
N THR A 583 7.78 -30.83 -12.40
CA THR A 583 8.98 -30.29 -11.75
C THR A 583 8.73 -30.15 -10.27
N LEU A 584 9.51 -30.84 -9.44
CA LEU A 584 9.32 -30.94 -8.00
C LEU A 584 10.56 -30.38 -7.28
N THR A 585 10.35 -29.45 -6.36
CA THR A 585 11.39 -28.85 -5.51
C THR A 585 10.97 -29.02 -4.06
N GLY A 586 11.76 -29.74 -3.26
CA GLY A 586 11.44 -30.00 -1.84
C GLY A 586 11.68 -28.77 -0.96
N GLY A 587 12.87 -28.19 -1.09
CA GLY A 587 13.32 -27.06 -0.29
C GLY A 587 14.10 -27.49 0.95
N ASN A 588 13.86 -26.81 2.07
CA ASN A 588 14.55 -27.06 3.32
C ASN A 588 13.77 -28.07 4.16
N GLY A 589 14.28 -29.29 4.30
CA GLY A 589 13.68 -30.25 5.22
C GLY A 589 14.06 -31.67 4.88
N ALA A 590 13.25 -32.61 5.37
CA ALA A 590 13.31 -34.00 4.95
C ALA A 590 12.05 -34.31 4.14
N ASP A 591 12.17 -34.25 2.81
CA ASP A 591 11.04 -34.23 1.90
C ASP A 591 10.75 -35.60 1.29
N ALA A 592 9.49 -35.85 0.98
CA ALA A 592 9.01 -37.08 0.36
C ALA A 592 8.45 -36.80 -1.04
N PHE A 593 9.15 -37.28 -2.06
CA PHE A 593 8.69 -37.24 -3.45
C PHE A 593 7.96 -38.54 -3.77
N VAL A 594 6.64 -38.47 -3.90
CA VAL A 594 5.78 -39.65 -4.02
C VAL A 594 5.57 -40.02 -5.47
N ILE A 595 5.94 -41.25 -5.80
CA ILE A 595 5.87 -41.78 -7.16
C ILE A 595 4.88 -42.95 -7.21
N ASP A 596 3.92 -42.84 -8.12
CA ASP A 596 2.88 -43.83 -8.38
C ASP A 596 2.94 -44.35 -9.83
N ALA A 597 1.94 -45.16 -10.23
CA ALA A 597 1.93 -45.79 -11.55
C ALA A 597 1.63 -44.81 -12.70
N GLN A 598 1.20 -43.60 -12.37
CA GLN A 598 0.73 -42.55 -13.25
C GLN A 598 1.61 -41.29 -13.21
N SER A 599 2.65 -41.25 -12.35
CA SER A 599 3.58 -40.12 -12.18
C SER A 599 4.20 -39.55 -13.47
N GLY A 600 4.32 -40.34 -14.53
CA GLY A 600 4.97 -39.85 -15.75
C GLY A 600 6.46 -39.53 -15.56
N ALA A 601 6.94 -38.48 -16.22
CA ALA A 601 8.37 -38.19 -16.36
C ALA A 601 8.79 -36.95 -15.54
N ASP A 602 9.00 -37.16 -14.25
CA ASP A 602 9.24 -36.08 -13.29
C ASP A 602 10.72 -35.69 -13.16
N VAL A 603 10.93 -34.44 -12.78
CA VAL A 603 12.23 -33.85 -12.45
C VAL A 603 12.21 -33.36 -11.01
N ILE A 604 13.12 -33.87 -10.18
CA ILE A 604 13.37 -33.37 -8.83
C ILE A 604 14.61 -32.48 -8.88
N THR A 605 14.48 -31.23 -8.47
CA THR A 605 15.48 -30.17 -8.72
C THR A 605 16.55 -30.07 -7.63
N ASP A 606 16.26 -30.53 -6.40
CA ASP A 606 17.07 -30.26 -5.20
C ASP A 606 17.21 -31.46 -4.23
N PHE A 607 17.04 -32.69 -4.72
CA PHE A 607 17.10 -33.91 -3.90
C PHE A 607 18.37 -34.00 -3.02
N THR A 608 18.17 -34.04 -1.71
CA THR A 608 19.22 -34.10 -0.69
C THR A 608 19.35 -35.51 -0.10
N ALA A 609 20.38 -36.24 -0.55
CA ALA A 609 20.69 -37.58 -0.07
C ALA A 609 20.82 -37.66 1.46
N GLY A 610 20.05 -38.57 2.07
CA GLY A 610 20.07 -38.82 3.52
C GLY A 610 19.11 -37.93 4.33
N SER A 611 18.49 -36.93 3.70
CA SER A 611 17.33 -36.20 4.23
C SER A 611 16.06 -36.61 3.49
N ASP A 612 16.09 -36.51 2.16
CA ASP A 612 14.92 -36.72 1.31
C ASP A 612 14.74 -38.17 0.91
N VAL A 613 13.51 -38.49 0.50
CA VAL A 613 13.12 -39.83 0.08
C VAL A 613 12.21 -39.81 -1.14
N ILE A 614 12.45 -40.76 -2.05
CA ILE A 614 11.55 -41.14 -3.12
C ILE A 614 10.62 -42.22 -2.57
N GLN A 615 9.37 -41.84 -2.30
CA GLN A 615 8.37 -42.73 -1.72
C GLN A 615 7.57 -43.43 -2.82
N LEU A 616 7.66 -44.77 -2.85
CA LEU A 616 7.09 -45.59 -3.92
C LEU A 616 5.76 -46.19 -3.49
N THR A 617 4.68 -45.86 -4.21
CA THR A 617 3.38 -46.52 -4.05
C THR A 617 3.14 -47.60 -5.11
N VAL A 618 4.07 -47.74 -6.06
CA VAL A 618 4.10 -48.82 -7.06
C VAL A 618 4.80 -50.06 -6.55
N THR A 619 4.39 -51.23 -7.07
CA THR A 619 5.09 -52.49 -6.80
C THR A 619 6.32 -52.63 -7.71
N VAL A 620 7.47 -52.14 -7.25
CA VAL A 620 8.78 -52.28 -7.91
C VAL A 620 9.84 -52.67 -6.87
N ALA A 621 10.83 -53.47 -7.27
CA ALA A 621 11.95 -53.76 -6.39
C ALA A 621 12.95 -52.60 -6.41
N ILE A 622 13.33 -52.08 -5.24
CA ILE A 622 14.33 -50.99 -5.11
C ILE A 622 15.63 -51.32 -5.84
N ALA A 623 16.07 -52.60 -5.81
CA ALA A 623 17.26 -53.04 -6.52
C ALA A 623 17.17 -52.84 -8.04
N ASP A 624 15.97 -52.96 -8.62
CA ASP A 624 15.74 -52.76 -10.05
C ASP A 624 15.76 -51.25 -10.40
N LEU A 625 15.28 -50.39 -9.49
CA LEU A 625 15.37 -48.93 -9.64
C LEU A 625 16.82 -48.43 -9.60
N VAL A 626 17.59 -48.91 -8.63
CA VAL A 626 19.03 -48.58 -8.53
C VAL A 626 19.77 -49.05 -9.78
N ALA A 627 19.44 -50.24 -10.30
CA ALA A 627 20.05 -50.77 -11.51
C ALA A 627 19.58 -50.07 -12.80
N SER A 628 18.45 -49.34 -12.77
CA SER A 628 17.93 -48.62 -13.94
C SER A 628 18.47 -47.20 -14.08
N ALA A 629 19.18 -46.69 -13.06
CA ALA A 629 19.74 -45.34 -13.07
C ALA A 629 20.78 -45.16 -14.19
N THR A 630 20.63 -44.11 -14.99
CA THR A 630 21.58 -43.71 -16.04
C THR A 630 21.76 -42.20 -16.08
N ASP A 631 22.96 -41.71 -16.40
CA ASP A 631 23.20 -40.27 -16.56
C ASP A 631 22.65 -39.73 -17.88
N ASN A 632 22.05 -38.54 -17.81
CA ASN A 632 21.72 -37.74 -18.99
C ASN A 632 22.96 -36.95 -19.48
N ALA A 633 22.78 -36.07 -20.47
CA ALA A 633 23.88 -35.27 -21.04
C ALA A 633 24.49 -34.27 -20.04
N ASP A 634 23.73 -33.84 -19.04
CA ASP A 634 24.13 -32.87 -18.02
C ASP A 634 24.68 -33.54 -16.75
N GLY A 635 24.72 -34.89 -16.72
CA GLY A 635 25.19 -35.67 -15.58
C GLY A 635 24.14 -35.93 -14.50
N ASN A 636 22.86 -35.69 -14.79
CA ASN A 636 21.75 -35.96 -13.88
C ASN A 636 21.28 -37.42 -14.02
N ALA A 637 20.97 -38.06 -12.89
CA ALA A 637 20.48 -39.43 -12.83
C ALA A 637 19.05 -39.51 -13.34
N ILE A 638 18.80 -40.38 -14.31
CA ILE A 638 17.46 -40.77 -14.77
C ILE A 638 17.18 -42.19 -14.26
N ILE A 639 16.19 -42.35 -13.41
CA ILE A 639 15.72 -43.62 -12.86
C ILE A 639 14.45 -44.04 -13.61
N THR A 640 14.46 -45.23 -14.19
CA THR A 640 13.26 -45.78 -14.85
C THR A 640 12.44 -46.60 -13.85
N VAL A 641 11.23 -46.12 -13.54
CA VAL A 641 10.29 -46.80 -12.63
C VAL A 641 9.45 -47.81 -13.39
N SER A 642 8.93 -47.41 -14.56
CA SER A 642 8.24 -48.29 -15.51
C SER A 642 8.20 -47.64 -16.90
N ALA A 643 7.59 -48.30 -17.89
CA ALA A 643 7.54 -47.78 -19.25
C ALA A 643 6.77 -46.44 -19.31
N GLY A 644 7.49 -45.35 -19.59
CA GLY A 644 6.93 -43.99 -19.62
C GLY A 644 6.92 -43.26 -18.27
N ASN A 645 7.38 -43.91 -17.19
CA ASN A 645 7.50 -43.32 -15.87
C ASN A 645 8.98 -43.26 -15.45
N THR A 646 9.53 -42.05 -15.35
CA THR A 646 10.95 -41.80 -15.04
C THR A 646 11.08 -40.70 -14.01
N ILE A 647 12.13 -40.76 -13.21
CA ILE A 647 12.50 -39.70 -12.25
C ILE A 647 13.87 -39.19 -12.66
N THR A 648 14.01 -37.89 -12.87
CA THR A 648 15.30 -37.23 -13.06
C THR A 648 15.70 -36.53 -11.76
N LEU A 649 16.87 -36.87 -11.21
CA LEU A 649 17.43 -36.19 -10.05
C LEU A 649 18.49 -35.19 -10.53
N GLN A 650 18.16 -33.90 -10.48
CA GLN A 650 19.08 -32.85 -10.89
C GLN A 650 20.25 -32.74 -9.90
N GLY A 651 21.48 -32.66 -10.42
CA GLY A 651 22.69 -32.54 -9.60
C GLY A 651 23.18 -33.84 -8.94
N ILE A 652 22.46 -34.95 -9.11
CA ILE A 652 22.86 -36.27 -8.62
C ILE A 652 23.27 -37.15 -9.79
N ALA A 653 24.46 -37.77 -9.73
CA ALA A 653 24.89 -38.73 -10.75
C ALA A 653 24.27 -40.11 -10.51
N ALA A 654 24.06 -40.89 -11.58
CA ALA A 654 23.48 -42.23 -11.52
C ALA A 654 24.29 -43.19 -10.65
N ALA A 655 25.61 -42.99 -10.55
CA ALA A 655 26.49 -43.78 -9.69
C ALA A 655 26.24 -43.56 -8.19
N ASP A 656 25.62 -42.44 -7.81
CA ASP A 656 25.34 -42.06 -6.43
C ASP A 656 23.91 -42.45 -5.99
N VAL A 657 23.10 -42.96 -6.92
CA VAL A 657 21.77 -43.50 -6.61
C VAL A 657 21.92 -44.79 -5.80
N THR A 658 21.41 -44.80 -4.56
CA THR A 658 21.45 -45.97 -3.68
C THR A 658 20.07 -46.40 -3.24
N ALA A 659 19.98 -47.57 -2.62
CA ALA A 659 18.72 -48.08 -2.06
C ALA A 659 18.16 -47.17 -0.94
N GLU A 660 18.99 -46.34 -0.31
CA GLU A 660 18.58 -45.43 0.77
C GLU A 660 17.74 -44.25 0.25
N PHE A 661 17.77 -43.97 -1.05
CA PHE A 661 16.93 -42.92 -1.65
C PHE A 661 15.45 -43.32 -1.71
N PHE A 662 15.13 -44.61 -1.52
CA PHE A 662 13.80 -45.13 -1.78
C PHE A 662 13.16 -45.68 -0.50
N ALA A 663 11.89 -45.36 -0.31
CA ALA A 663 11.03 -46.00 0.69
C ALA A 663 9.81 -46.64 0.04
N LEU A 664 9.36 -47.77 0.58
CA LEU A 664 8.10 -48.41 0.22
C LEU A 664 7.04 -48.01 1.25
N VAL A 665 5.81 -47.80 0.76
CA VAL A 665 4.63 -47.56 1.63
C VAL A 665 4.06 -48.86 2.18
#